data_AF-A0A397VS08-F1
#
_entry.id   AF-A0A397VS08-F1
#
_cell.length_a   1.000
_cell.length_b   1.000
_cell.length_c   1.000
_cell.angle_alpha   90.00
_cell.angle_beta   90.00
_cell.angle_gamma   90.00
#
_symmetry.space_group_name_H-M   'P 1'
#
loop_
_entity.id
_entity.type
_entity.pdbx_description
1 polymer ?
#
loop_
_entity_poly.entity_id
_entity_poly.type
_entity_poly.pdbx_seq_one_letter_code
_entity_poly.pdbx_strand_id
1 'polypeptide(L)'
;MYYVVRAYTLFHLTVMKGEEISAYPKDSHIFFKGTHRSWDYIIINEGVYPPLHKLAYTKKPEQYAIPDQYIVRTTYGKKKYIAECSIQYINDKPYFAIQFDKYMVHSTKSPSDAAAKYCKGLKKLKNKGTLLSEDIQEINTNTINKNENKKKDIRMSGVQLFGLQLNSVHIVRKMLPSNTYLKVQPFNNLSNSTQRRHMLTMAKRVFDQVEICKENIFHKDDKVEIKQARFTINDKPFEIQYGKVNQEKIDDLHLAVLKSLDKGNISREAYRSLARINQDLPREGAISSTRQRLNKQMQNLVPLLLINVEETSVASELTEDQPHITDPDIVNNVVESAGKGGQRSIIDILNFIVPEYIKKGLLIPNNTTIKLRISGDGRNVGRKVQHVMVTAIILNDIERLHKPEGYHTLVLYSGSENYQSLQNALCTLIFDLNNLRESGFYQLNGLHWNVELFFSADWKFLVTCLGFNSANANHFCPWCTCTKQQNGILDQNNKLVGDWTITKNMEQIKKNFFNIRGHQRAPLFDMIDLKDWVCDELHVMLRITDRLFELFLSDLQRNGELDNKIQQEILVEMKRIGVTFQFWTDKNTKKLCNTSLMGPDKLKLLRNFNFKNISIRYLPTVRQNQLRKLWNGFAELYDDLHQKKISGSSFKKKAIEWLEYFLTPSQGRPNKNFVRGLYRATDCTPYMHVLTYHIPEFIEIHRDLGLMAFSCSALEKKNHIQVCRYFQNTLKDGGHDRSRKSAILEILEHENRQLFYWQANIPSYIKKATQYRLE
;
A
#
# COMPACT_ATOMS: atom_id res chain seq x y z
N MET A 1 -6.59 36.23 11.44
CA MET A 1 -7.56 36.48 12.53
C MET A 1 -6.79 37.11 13.67
N TYR A 2 -7.16 38.33 14.03
CA TYR A 2 -6.64 39.08 15.17
C TYR A 2 -6.84 38.34 16.51
N TYR A 3 -6.05 38.76 17.52
CA TYR A 3 -6.24 38.66 18.97
C TYR A 3 -5.37 37.70 19.81
N VAL A 4 -4.76 38.36 20.81
CA VAL A 4 -4.19 37.92 22.10
C VAL A 4 -2.74 37.40 22.13
N VAL A 5 -1.79 38.33 22.04
CA VAL A 5 -0.54 38.30 22.83
C VAL A 5 -0.63 39.41 23.87
N ARG A 6 -1.03 39.06 25.10
CA ARG A 6 -0.79 39.89 26.30
C ARG A 6 -0.94 39.02 27.55
N ALA A 7 0.13 38.96 28.32
CA ALA A 7 0.24 38.75 29.76
C ALA A 7 1.38 37.77 30.09
N TYR A 8 2.12 38.13 31.14
CA TYR A 8 3.20 37.37 31.81
C TYR A 8 4.65 37.61 31.39
N THR A 9 5.07 38.88 31.39
CA THR A 9 6.43 39.23 31.87
C THR A 9 6.46 40.66 32.42
N LEU A 10 5.97 40.85 33.64
CA LEU A 10 6.29 42.01 34.50
C LEU A 10 5.85 41.70 35.94
N PHE A 11 6.59 40.79 36.59
CA PHE A 11 6.51 40.62 38.04
C PHE A 11 7.61 41.49 38.67
N HIS A 12 7.14 42.52 39.38
CA HIS A 12 7.82 43.47 40.25
C HIS A 12 9.32 43.27 40.55
N LEU A 13 10.14 44.06 39.86
CA LEU A 13 11.38 44.61 40.43
C LEU A 13 11.01 45.49 41.62
N THR A 14 11.18 44.93 42.82
CA THR A 14 11.05 45.69 44.07
C THR A 14 12.38 46.40 44.30
N VAL A 15 12.33 47.73 44.34
CA VAL A 15 13.47 48.64 44.49
C VAL A 15 14.33 48.24 45.69
N MET A 16 15.58 47.82 45.44
CA MET A 16 16.60 47.60 46.48
C MET A 16 16.93 48.93 47.18
N LYS A 17 16.84 48.99 48.51
CA LYS A 17 17.20 50.20 49.30
C LYS A 17 18.70 50.27 49.65
N GLY A 18 19.57 49.99 48.68
CA GLY A 18 21.02 50.06 48.83
C GLY A 18 21.75 49.43 47.65
N GLU A 19 23.04 49.73 47.53
CA GLU A 19 23.91 49.23 46.46
C GLU A 19 24.94 48.25 47.05
N GLU A 20 25.05 47.07 46.44
CA GLU A 20 26.03 46.05 46.81
C GLU A 20 27.22 46.11 45.85
N ILE A 21 28.42 46.25 46.39
CA ILE A 21 29.69 46.24 45.66
C ILE A 21 30.45 44.98 46.08
N SER A 22 30.54 44.02 45.16
CA SER A 22 30.99 42.66 45.45
C SER A 22 31.59 41.98 44.22
N ALA A 23 32.66 41.21 44.41
CA ALA A 23 33.18 40.23 43.45
C ALA A 23 32.90 38.77 43.87
N TYR A 24 31.97 38.58 44.83
CA TYR A 24 31.61 37.28 45.38
C TYR A 24 31.13 36.29 44.29
N PRO A 25 31.57 35.01 44.30
CA PRO A 25 32.34 34.33 45.35
C PRO A 25 33.87 34.41 45.21
N LYS A 26 34.41 35.16 44.23
CA LYS A 26 35.88 35.26 44.04
C LYS A 26 36.58 35.99 45.18
N ASP A 27 35.87 36.92 45.82
CA ASP A 27 36.29 37.62 47.03
C ASP A 27 35.19 37.48 48.09
N SER A 28 35.57 37.04 49.29
CA SER A 28 34.67 36.88 50.43
C SER A 28 34.19 38.21 51.02
N HIS A 29 34.84 39.32 50.67
CA HIS A 29 34.51 40.66 51.12
C HIS A 29 33.38 41.28 50.29
N ILE A 30 32.34 41.78 50.95
CA ILE A 30 31.20 42.45 50.32
C ILE A 30 30.97 43.80 51.00
N PHE A 31 30.96 44.87 50.21
CA PHE A 31 30.61 46.20 50.70
C PHE A 31 29.17 46.55 50.33
N PHE A 32 28.36 46.95 51.30
CA PHE A 32 26.97 47.36 51.08
C PHE A 32 26.74 48.80 51.50
N LYS A 33 26.33 49.63 50.54
CA LYS A 33 26.00 51.04 50.74
C LYS A 33 24.51 51.19 50.99
N GLY A 34 24.12 51.23 52.27
CA GLY A 34 22.75 51.50 52.69
C GLY A 34 22.43 53.00 52.73
N THR A 35 21.14 53.35 52.84
CA THR A 35 20.67 54.75 52.86
C THR A 35 21.19 55.61 54.01
N HIS A 36 21.55 55.00 55.14
CA HIS A 36 22.01 55.73 56.34
C HIS A 36 23.33 55.20 56.93
N ARG A 37 23.79 54.01 56.52
CA ARG A 37 25.01 53.34 57.00
C ARG A 37 25.58 52.46 55.90
N SER A 38 26.90 52.45 55.80
CA SER A 38 27.64 51.41 55.07
C SER A 38 27.94 50.22 55.98
N TRP A 39 28.02 49.05 55.36
CA TRP A 39 28.30 47.78 56.00
C TRP A 39 29.40 47.06 55.23
N ASP A 40 30.37 46.53 55.94
CA ASP A 40 31.41 45.66 55.41
C ASP A 40 31.13 44.24 55.90
N TYR A 41 31.02 43.28 54.97
CA TYR A 41 30.78 41.87 55.26
C TYR A 41 31.96 41.02 54.79
N ILE A 42 32.30 40.01 55.58
CA ILE A 42 33.17 38.91 55.18
C ILE A 42 32.34 37.63 55.35
N ILE A 43 32.01 36.97 54.25
CA ILE A 43 31.28 35.70 54.28
C ILE A 43 32.25 34.61 54.74
N ILE A 44 31.95 33.99 55.88
CA ILE A 44 32.77 32.90 56.44
C ILE A 44 32.22 31.54 55.97
N ASN A 45 30.90 31.40 55.92
CA ASN A 45 30.21 30.25 55.36
C ASN A 45 28.89 30.71 54.74
N GLU A 46 28.65 30.40 53.46
CA GLU A 46 27.41 30.77 52.76
C GLU A 46 26.19 30.06 53.33
N GLY A 47 26.33 28.86 53.86
CA GLY A 47 25.18 28.04 54.22
C GLY A 47 24.28 27.66 53.02
N VAL A 48 23.23 26.88 53.28
CA VAL A 48 22.30 26.36 52.27
C VAL A 48 20.85 26.67 52.63
N TYR A 49 19.96 26.77 51.65
CA TYR A 49 18.54 26.90 51.95
C TYR A 49 17.95 25.54 52.37
N PRO A 50 17.25 25.46 53.51
CA PRO A 50 16.48 24.28 53.86
C PRO A 50 15.43 23.93 52.79
N PRO A 51 14.91 22.68 52.79
CA PRO A 51 13.80 22.28 51.94
C PRO A 51 12.60 23.23 52.07
N LEU A 52 11.81 23.39 51.00
CA LEU A 52 10.67 24.33 50.93
C LEU A 52 9.68 24.24 52.12
N HIS A 53 9.47 23.04 52.68
CA HIS A 53 8.57 22.83 53.82
C HIS A 53 9.15 23.30 55.17
N LYS A 54 10.46 23.60 55.24
CA LYS A 54 11.19 24.10 56.42
C LYS A 54 11.74 25.53 56.23
N LEU A 55 11.79 26.02 55.00
CA LEU A 55 12.39 27.31 54.66
C LEU A 55 11.62 28.47 55.30
N ALA A 56 12.31 29.25 56.13
CA ALA A 56 11.73 30.42 56.81
C ALA A 56 12.09 31.71 56.08
N TYR A 57 11.26 32.74 56.26
CA TYR A 57 11.44 34.05 55.63
C TYR A 57 11.34 35.18 56.65
N THR A 58 12.03 36.29 56.38
CA THR A 58 11.83 37.54 57.14
C THR A 58 10.42 38.11 56.90
N LYS A 59 9.93 38.94 57.83
CA LYS A 59 8.61 39.57 57.75
C LYS A 59 8.55 40.61 56.60
N LYS A 60 7.37 40.73 55.96
CA LYS A 60 7.04 41.77 54.96
C LYS A 60 7.32 43.19 55.49
N PRO A 61 7.64 44.20 54.64
CA PRO A 61 7.45 44.23 53.18
C PRO A 61 8.54 43.55 52.33
N GLU A 62 9.77 43.42 52.84
CA GLU A 62 10.87 42.73 52.16
C GLU A 62 11.12 41.35 52.79
N GLN A 63 10.85 40.28 52.03
CA GLN A 63 11.01 38.90 52.52
C GLN A 63 12.30 38.28 51.96
N TYR A 64 13.23 37.97 52.86
CA TYR A 64 14.48 37.29 52.55
C TYR A 64 14.43 35.86 53.09
N ALA A 65 14.84 34.90 52.27
CA ALA A 65 14.93 33.48 52.67
C ALA A 65 16.06 33.30 53.68
N ILE A 66 15.80 32.53 54.74
CA ILE A 66 16.76 32.31 55.84
C ILE A 66 17.58 31.04 55.54
N PRO A 67 18.91 31.14 55.42
CA PRO A 67 19.79 29.98 55.19
C PRO A 67 20.08 29.22 56.49
N ASP A 68 20.46 27.95 56.35
CA ASP A 68 21.01 27.10 57.41
C ASP A 68 22.54 27.04 57.31
N GLN A 69 23.21 26.86 58.45
CA GLN A 69 24.68 26.83 58.61
C GLN A 69 25.39 28.06 58.04
N TYR A 70 24.76 29.23 58.10
CA TYR A 70 25.31 30.47 57.57
C TYR A 70 26.12 31.24 58.62
N ILE A 71 27.29 31.76 58.24
CA ILE A 71 28.15 32.56 59.11
C ILE A 71 28.70 33.76 58.33
N VAL A 72 28.51 34.96 58.88
CA VAL A 72 29.04 36.21 58.32
C VAL A 72 29.65 37.08 59.40
N ARG A 73 30.81 37.66 59.11
CA ARG A 73 31.41 38.71 59.92
C ARG A 73 31.01 40.06 59.35
N THR A 74 30.37 40.87 60.18
CA THR A 74 29.79 42.16 59.80
C THR A 74 30.47 43.27 60.57
N THR A 75 31.00 44.27 59.86
CA THR A 75 31.57 45.49 60.44
C THR A 75 30.70 46.69 60.07
N TYR A 76 30.36 47.54 61.05
CA TYR A 76 29.50 48.70 60.79
C TYR A 76 29.74 49.89 61.73
N GLY A 77 29.35 51.07 61.24
CA GLY A 77 29.39 52.34 61.97
C GLY A 77 30.79 52.97 62.09
N LYS A 78 30.86 54.24 62.53
CA LYS A 78 32.11 55.03 62.57
C LYS A 78 33.23 54.43 63.44
N LYS A 79 32.88 53.62 64.45
CA LYS A 79 33.83 52.96 65.36
C LYS A 79 34.20 51.53 64.93
N LYS A 80 33.77 51.09 63.74
CA LYS A 80 34.01 49.73 63.18
C LYS A 80 33.74 48.60 64.19
N TYR A 81 32.50 48.52 64.70
CA TYR A 81 32.12 47.39 65.55
C TYR A 81 32.09 46.11 64.71
N ILE A 82 32.76 45.07 65.19
CA ILE A 82 32.82 43.75 64.55
C ILE A 82 31.82 42.84 65.27
N ALA A 83 30.91 42.23 64.50
CA ALA A 83 30.00 41.21 64.98
C ALA A 83 30.04 40.00 64.05
N GLU A 84 30.16 38.80 64.61
CA GLU A 84 30.04 37.56 63.87
C GLU A 84 28.63 37.00 64.06
N CYS A 85 27.88 36.90 62.98
CA CYS A 85 26.48 36.50 62.97
C CYS A 85 26.37 35.10 62.38
N SER A 86 25.68 34.19 63.08
CA SER A 86 25.47 32.82 62.62
C SER A 86 24.00 32.40 62.68
N ILE A 87 23.61 31.56 61.72
CA ILE A 87 22.25 31.01 61.62
C ILE A 87 22.34 29.50 61.50
N GLN A 88 21.61 28.79 62.36
CA GLN A 88 21.49 27.34 62.33
C GLN A 88 20.03 26.94 62.51
N TYR A 89 19.58 25.89 61.81
CA TYR A 89 18.26 25.32 62.00
C TYR A 89 18.29 24.24 63.09
N ILE A 90 17.64 24.50 64.22
CA ILE A 90 17.50 23.55 65.33
C ILE A 90 16.03 23.19 65.44
N ASN A 91 15.70 21.90 65.34
CA ASN A 91 14.31 21.40 65.32
C ASN A 91 13.43 22.12 64.28
N ASP A 92 13.94 22.24 63.05
CA ASP A 92 13.28 22.88 61.91
C ASP A 92 12.96 24.39 62.08
N LYS A 93 13.57 25.06 63.07
CA LYS A 93 13.41 26.51 63.30
C LYS A 93 14.77 27.22 63.29
N PRO A 94 14.85 28.43 62.70
CA PRO A 94 16.09 29.18 62.66
C PRO A 94 16.47 29.73 64.05
N TYR A 95 17.70 29.44 64.45
CA TYR A 95 18.39 29.95 65.62
C TYR A 95 19.41 30.99 65.16
N PHE A 96 19.25 32.23 65.64
CA PHE A 96 20.09 33.37 65.29
C PHE A 96 21.04 33.68 66.43
N ALA A 97 22.34 33.65 66.19
CA ALA A 97 23.36 34.02 67.18
C ALA A 97 24.24 35.17 66.66
N ILE A 98 24.66 36.04 67.58
CA ILE A 98 25.57 37.15 67.31
C ILE A 98 26.65 37.13 68.39
N GLN A 99 27.89 36.92 67.96
CA GLN A 99 29.08 37.04 68.79
C GLN A 99 29.73 38.40 68.57
N PHE A 100 30.05 39.08 69.66
CA PHE A 100 30.74 40.37 69.65
C PHE A 100 31.71 40.43 70.81
N ASP A 101 32.95 40.83 70.54
CA ASP A 101 34.04 40.73 71.53
C ASP A 101 34.13 39.28 72.08
N LYS A 102 34.10 39.07 73.39
CA LYS A 102 34.02 37.74 74.05
C LYS A 102 32.60 37.27 74.41
N TYR A 103 31.56 37.98 73.97
CA TYR A 103 30.17 37.76 74.40
C TYR A 103 29.28 37.27 73.25
N MET A 104 28.22 36.53 73.59
CA MET A 104 27.28 35.97 72.62
C MET A 104 25.82 36.19 73.04
N VAL A 105 25.01 36.68 72.11
CA VAL A 105 23.56 36.80 72.26
C VAL A 105 22.85 35.97 71.21
N HIS A 106 21.68 35.45 71.55
CA HIS A 106 20.92 34.59 70.64
C HIS A 106 19.40 34.82 70.69
N SER A 107 18.72 34.44 69.62
CA SER A 107 17.26 34.48 69.50
C SER A 107 16.73 33.34 68.64
N THR A 108 15.62 32.75 69.07
CA THR A 108 14.80 31.79 68.30
C THR A 108 13.62 32.46 67.60
N LYS A 109 13.44 33.78 67.76
CA LYS A 109 12.25 34.51 67.27
C LYS A 109 12.46 35.12 65.89
N SER A 110 13.52 35.90 65.69
CA SER A 110 13.82 36.58 64.43
C SER A 110 15.22 37.19 64.43
N PRO A 111 15.83 37.48 63.26
CA PRO A 111 17.13 38.16 63.21
C PRO A 111 17.07 39.57 63.81
N SER A 112 15.92 40.25 63.74
CA SER A 112 15.73 41.58 64.33
C SER A 112 15.67 41.54 65.86
N ASP A 113 15.15 40.46 66.44
CA ASP A 113 15.16 40.26 67.90
C ASP A 113 16.59 39.99 68.41
N ALA A 114 17.37 39.18 67.68
CA ALA A 114 18.80 39.01 67.96
C ALA A 114 19.56 40.34 67.87
N ALA A 115 19.31 41.14 66.83
CA ALA A 115 19.94 42.46 66.67
C ALA A 115 19.56 43.44 67.80
N ALA A 116 18.32 43.38 68.32
CA ALA A 116 17.90 44.19 69.46
C ALA A 116 18.63 43.78 70.75
N LYS A 117 18.77 42.47 71.01
CA LYS A 117 19.56 41.95 72.13
C LYS A 117 21.02 42.36 72.04
N TYR A 118 21.61 42.29 70.85
CA TYR A 118 22.98 42.75 70.59
C TYR A 118 23.14 44.26 70.84
N CYS A 119 22.19 45.10 70.40
CA CYS A 119 22.20 46.53 70.71
C CYS A 119 22.15 46.81 72.22
N LYS A 120 21.36 46.04 72.99
CA LYS A 120 21.32 46.14 74.45
C LYS A 120 22.65 45.75 75.08
N GLY A 121 23.24 44.63 74.63
CA GLY A 121 24.57 44.18 75.05
C GLY A 121 25.66 45.23 74.82
N LEU A 122 25.72 45.79 73.61
CA LEU A 122 26.66 46.86 73.28
C LEU A 122 26.47 48.13 74.13
N LYS A 123 25.23 48.51 74.45
CA LYS A 123 24.96 49.67 75.32
C LYS A 123 25.43 49.41 76.75
N LYS A 124 25.10 48.24 77.32
CA LYS A 124 25.57 47.86 78.66
C LYS A 124 27.10 47.78 78.71
N LEU A 125 27.75 47.22 77.67
CA LEU A 125 29.21 47.14 77.56
C LEU A 125 29.86 48.54 77.55
N LYS A 126 29.28 49.49 76.79
CA LYS A 126 29.77 50.88 76.77
C LYS A 126 29.61 51.61 78.10
N ASN A 127 28.56 51.30 78.85
CA ASN A 127 28.27 51.98 80.11
C ASN A 127 29.04 51.38 81.30
N LYS A 128 29.26 50.05 81.32
CA LYS A 128 29.90 49.33 82.44
C LYS A 128 31.36 48.94 82.20
N GLY A 129 31.90 49.06 80.98
CA GLY A 129 33.26 48.61 80.62
C GLY A 129 33.39 47.10 80.44
N THR A 130 32.64 46.29 81.19
CA THR A 130 32.56 44.82 81.06
C THR A 130 31.13 44.32 81.28
N LEU A 131 30.76 43.19 80.66
CA LEU A 131 29.51 42.46 80.93
C LEU A 131 29.78 41.22 81.79
N LEU A 132 28.96 41.00 82.82
CA LEU A 132 28.95 39.78 83.63
C LEU A 132 28.15 38.67 82.91
N SER A 133 28.36 37.40 83.27
CA SER A 133 27.61 36.26 82.71
C SER A 133 26.10 36.39 82.92
N GLU A 134 25.70 36.89 84.10
CA GLU A 134 24.32 37.20 84.47
C GLU A 134 23.69 38.27 83.56
N ASP A 135 24.44 39.32 83.19
CA ASP A 135 23.97 40.37 82.27
C ASP A 135 23.64 39.80 80.88
N ILE A 136 24.41 38.80 80.40
CA ILE A 136 24.18 38.14 79.11
C ILE A 136 23.00 37.16 79.19
N GLN A 137 22.89 36.39 80.28
CA GLN A 137 21.74 35.53 80.51
C GLN A 137 20.45 36.34 80.55
N GLU A 138 20.44 37.46 81.27
CA GLU A 138 19.31 38.40 81.32
C GLU A 138 18.94 38.94 79.93
N ILE A 139 19.93 39.33 79.10
CA ILE A 139 19.68 39.80 77.73
C ILE A 139 19.07 38.69 76.86
N ASN A 140 19.50 37.44 77.04
CA ASN A 140 19.04 36.30 76.25
C ASN A 140 17.65 35.79 76.69
N THR A 141 17.31 35.85 77.98
CA THR A 141 16.03 35.37 78.54
C THR A 141 14.91 36.41 78.46
N ASN A 142 15.23 37.70 78.52
CA ASN A 142 14.20 38.75 78.53
C ASN A 142 13.49 38.90 77.18
N THR A 143 12.22 38.49 77.16
CA THR A 143 11.24 38.93 76.18
C THR A 143 10.91 40.39 76.47
N ILE A 144 10.96 41.26 75.46
CA ILE A 144 10.66 42.70 75.60
C ILE A 144 9.38 42.92 76.42
N ASN A 145 9.52 43.40 77.66
CA ASN A 145 8.41 44.03 78.39
C ASN A 145 8.01 45.28 77.62
N LYS A 146 6.73 45.36 77.24
CA LYS A 146 6.18 46.39 76.35
C LYS A 146 6.06 47.79 76.98
N ASN A 147 6.52 47.98 78.22
CA ASN A 147 6.39 49.24 78.94
C ASN A 147 7.75 49.69 79.49
N GLU A 148 8.62 50.20 78.62
CA GLU A 148 9.60 51.22 79.03
C GLU A 148 9.69 52.31 77.96
N ASN A 149 9.63 53.54 78.44
CA ASN A 149 9.42 54.75 77.66
C ASN A 149 10.48 54.99 76.57
N LYS A 150 9.99 55.47 75.42
CA LYS A 150 10.73 55.88 74.22
C LYS A 150 11.90 56.84 74.53
N LYS A 151 13.08 56.29 74.84
CA LYS A 151 14.36 56.87 74.41
C LYS A 151 14.78 56.15 73.13
N LYS A 152 15.29 56.90 72.13
CA LYS A 152 15.72 56.42 70.80
C LYS A 152 16.70 55.25 70.94
N ASP A 153 16.17 54.04 71.05
CA ASP A 153 16.96 52.82 71.00
C ASP A 153 17.53 52.68 69.59
N ILE A 154 18.79 52.27 69.49
CA ILE A 154 19.48 52.05 68.22
C ILE A 154 18.75 50.89 67.55
N ARG A 155 17.76 51.21 66.70
CA ARG A 155 17.00 50.22 65.96
C ARG A 155 17.88 49.73 64.82
N MET A 156 18.61 48.65 65.08
CA MET A 156 19.43 47.98 64.08
C MET A 156 18.58 46.98 63.31
N SER A 157 18.73 46.97 61.99
CA SER A 157 18.05 46.00 61.14
C SER A 157 18.74 44.64 61.29
N GLY A 158 17.98 43.62 61.71
CA GLY A 158 18.49 42.25 61.74
C GLY A 158 18.83 41.73 60.34
N VAL A 159 18.07 42.13 59.32
CA VAL A 159 18.36 41.78 57.92
C VAL A 159 19.74 42.28 57.52
N GLN A 160 20.04 43.57 57.79
CA GLN A 160 21.34 44.16 57.48
C GLN A 160 22.47 43.61 58.34
N LEU A 161 22.25 43.37 59.63
CA LEU A 161 23.30 42.83 60.50
C LEU A 161 23.75 41.42 60.05
N PHE A 162 22.81 40.59 59.63
CA PHE A 162 23.08 39.25 59.09
C PHE A 162 23.38 39.25 57.58
N GLY A 163 23.33 40.39 56.88
CA GLY A 163 23.55 40.44 55.43
C GLY A 163 22.56 39.58 54.61
N LEU A 164 21.32 39.39 55.09
CA LEU A 164 20.33 38.54 54.40
C LEU A 164 19.85 39.15 53.07
N GLN A 165 20.10 40.45 52.85
CA GLN A 165 19.80 41.17 51.62
C GLN A 165 20.85 41.02 50.53
N LEU A 166 22.01 40.40 50.80
CA LEU A 166 23.11 40.30 49.84
C LEU A 166 22.73 39.38 48.68
N ASN A 167 22.61 39.96 47.48
CA ASN A 167 22.13 39.29 46.29
C ASN A 167 23.20 38.35 45.71
N SER A 168 24.49 38.71 45.80
CA SER A 168 25.57 37.84 45.31
C SER A 168 25.60 36.49 46.04
N VAL A 169 25.44 36.50 47.36
CA VAL A 169 25.37 35.28 48.18
C VAL A 169 24.08 34.49 47.89
N HIS A 170 22.96 35.17 47.66
CA HIS A 170 21.70 34.52 47.26
C HIS A 170 21.83 33.76 45.93
N ILE A 171 22.50 34.36 44.94
CA ILE A 171 22.74 33.74 43.63
C ILE A 171 23.61 32.48 43.80
N VAL A 172 24.71 32.56 44.57
CA VAL A 172 25.59 31.40 44.84
C VAL A 172 24.82 30.24 45.49
N ARG A 173 23.97 30.51 46.49
CA ARG A 173 23.14 29.49 47.14
C ARG A 173 22.16 28.79 46.20
N LYS A 174 21.64 29.49 45.18
CA LYS A 174 20.78 28.90 44.15
C LYS A 174 21.54 28.00 43.18
N MET A 175 22.85 28.19 43.06
CA MET A 175 23.74 27.42 42.18
C MET A 175 24.40 26.23 42.90
N LEU A 176 24.33 26.15 44.24
CA LEU A 176 24.89 25.04 45.02
C LEU A 176 24.09 23.73 44.80
N PRO A 177 24.76 22.56 44.70
CA PRO A 177 24.13 21.26 44.42
C PRO A 177 23.17 20.69 45.48
N SER A 178 22.79 21.47 46.50
CA SER A 178 22.03 21.00 47.67
C SER A 178 20.50 21.00 47.50
N ASN A 179 20.01 21.04 46.26
CA ASN A 179 18.57 20.92 45.96
C ASN A 179 18.11 19.44 45.79
N THR A 180 18.82 18.50 46.42
CA THR A 180 18.69 17.04 46.26
C THR A 180 17.48 16.41 46.95
N TYR A 181 16.37 17.14 47.11
CA TYR A 181 15.08 16.60 47.60
C TYR A 181 13.91 16.78 46.62
N LEU A 182 14.17 17.05 45.34
CA LEU A 182 13.20 16.67 44.31
C LEU A 182 13.33 15.16 44.10
N LYS A 183 12.53 14.38 44.83
CA LYS A 183 12.16 13.03 44.38
C LYS A 183 11.54 13.19 42.99
N VAL A 184 12.32 12.99 41.94
CA VAL A 184 11.76 12.72 40.61
C VAL A 184 10.95 11.44 40.79
N GLN A 185 9.62 11.57 40.81
CA GLN A 185 8.77 10.40 40.91
C GLN A 185 9.06 9.48 39.71
N PRO A 186 9.01 8.14 39.90
CA PRO A 186 9.13 7.21 38.79
C PRO A 186 8.20 7.62 37.65
N PHE A 187 8.67 7.52 36.40
CA PHE A 187 7.94 8.02 35.24
C PHE A 187 6.49 7.50 35.17
N ASN A 188 6.27 6.24 35.55
CA ASN A 188 4.94 5.60 35.58
C ASN A 188 3.98 6.21 36.62
N ASN A 189 4.49 6.89 37.65
CA ASN A 189 3.69 7.52 38.71
C ASN A 189 3.29 8.96 38.38
N LEU A 190 3.83 9.52 37.29
CA LEU A 190 3.50 10.87 36.82
C LEU A 190 2.19 10.86 36.02
N SER A 191 1.48 11.98 36.01
CA SER A 191 0.31 12.16 35.13
C SER A 191 0.72 12.15 33.64
N ASN A 192 -0.20 11.76 32.75
CA ASN A 192 0.04 11.72 31.30
C ASN A 192 0.57 13.06 30.73
N SER A 193 0.07 14.19 31.24
CA SER A 193 0.54 15.53 30.84
C SER A 193 1.97 15.82 31.29
N THR A 194 2.34 15.38 32.49
CA THR A 194 3.70 15.53 33.05
C THR A 194 4.69 14.61 32.35
N GLN A 195 4.30 13.35 32.11
CA GLN A 195 5.06 12.41 31.28
C GLN A 195 5.35 13.02 29.90
N ARG A 196 4.30 13.53 29.22
CA ARG A 196 4.43 14.23 27.94
C ARG A 196 5.41 15.40 28.00
N ARG A 197 5.30 16.24 29.03
CA ARG A 197 6.20 17.38 29.21
C ARG A 197 7.65 16.94 29.40
N HIS A 198 7.91 15.92 30.21
CA HIS A 198 9.26 15.39 30.43
C HIS A 198 9.88 14.87 29.13
N MET A 199 9.12 14.09 28.35
CA MET A 199 9.56 13.55 27.06
C MET A 199 9.88 14.67 26.05
N LEU A 200 8.97 15.64 25.88
CA LEU A 200 9.20 16.77 24.97
C LEU A 200 10.37 17.65 25.42
N THR A 201 10.58 17.81 26.73
CA THR A 201 11.73 18.58 27.26
C THR A 201 13.05 17.89 26.93
N MET A 202 13.11 16.57 27.10
CA MET A 202 14.30 15.78 26.76
C MET A 202 14.60 15.84 25.26
N ALA A 203 13.60 15.60 24.41
CA ALA A 203 13.76 15.72 22.97
C ALA A 203 14.21 17.12 22.55
N LYS A 204 13.68 18.18 23.16
CA LYS A 204 14.14 19.54 22.87
C LYS A 204 15.63 19.72 23.18
N ARG A 205 16.11 19.23 24.32
CA ARG A 205 17.54 19.30 24.66
C ARG A 205 18.43 18.55 23.66
N VAL A 206 17.98 17.37 23.21
CA VAL A 206 18.69 16.61 22.16
C VAL A 206 18.76 17.41 20.86
N PHE A 207 17.65 18.02 20.45
CA PHE A 207 17.59 18.88 19.27
C PHE A 207 18.56 20.06 19.38
N ASP A 208 18.49 20.81 20.48
CA ASP A 208 19.32 22.00 20.71
C ASP A 208 20.82 21.62 20.67
N GLN A 209 21.20 20.48 21.24
CA GLN A 209 22.59 20.01 21.23
C GLN A 209 23.07 19.65 19.82
N VAL A 210 22.25 18.98 19.02
CA VAL A 210 22.60 18.61 17.64
C VAL A 210 22.73 19.86 16.76
N GLU A 211 21.87 20.85 16.95
CA GLU A 211 21.94 22.13 16.24
C GLU A 211 23.21 22.92 16.57
N ILE A 212 23.71 22.85 17.81
CA ILE A 212 24.99 23.46 18.20
C ILE A 212 26.17 22.68 17.59
N CYS A 213 26.12 21.35 17.63
CA CYS A 213 27.26 20.54 17.20
C CYS A 213 27.41 20.46 15.67
N LYS A 214 26.35 20.64 14.89
CA LYS A 214 26.39 20.44 13.43
C LYS A 214 27.39 21.35 12.72
N GLU A 215 27.55 22.60 13.18
CA GLU A 215 28.47 23.58 12.57
C GLU A 215 29.94 23.18 12.73
N ASN A 216 30.26 22.34 13.71
CA ASN A 216 31.61 21.85 13.97
C ASN A 216 31.90 20.48 13.33
N ILE A 217 30.87 19.79 12.83
CA ILE A 217 30.97 18.40 12.33
C ILE A 217 30.78 18.33 10.80
N PHE A 218 29.91 19.18 10.25
CA PHE A 218 29.54 19.15 8.83
C PHE A 218 30.00 20.43 8.12
N HIS A 219 30.21 20.36 6.80
CA HIS A 219 30.59 21.54 6.04
C HIS A 219 29.42 22.52 5.93
N LYS A 220 29.71 23.82 5.79
CA LYS A 220 28.70 24.88 5.70
C LYS A 220 27.69 24.74 4.55
N ASP A 221 28.07 24.00 3.50
CA ASP A 221 27.20 23.73 2.34
C ASP A 221 26.34 22.46 2.54
N ASP A 222 26.58 21.69 3.60
CA ASP A 222 25.81 20.48 3.92
C ASP A 222 24.52 20.85 4.65
N LYS A 223 23.38 20.39 4.10
CA LYS A 223 22.07 20.61 4.72
C LYS A 223 21.75 19.53 5.74
N VAL A 224 22.14 19.75 7.00
CA VAL A 224 21.93 18.82 8.11
C VAL A 224 20.66 19.15 8.88
N GLU A 225 19.76 18.17 9.01
CA GLU A 225 18.50 18.30 9.74
C GLU A 225 18.23 17.05 10.59
N ILE A 226 17.99 17.21 11.89
CA ILE A 226 17.49 16.12 12.73
C ILE A 226 15.98 15.94 12.53
N LYS A 227 15.55 14.71 12.23
CA LYS A 227 14.13 14.40 11.92
C LYS A 227 13.38 13.75 13.07
N GLN A 228 14.07 12.97 13.90
CA GLN A 228 13.45 12.23 14.99
C GLN A 228 14.42 11.97 16.15
N ALA A 229 13.87 11.80 17.34
CA ALA A 229 14.54 11.23 18.50
C ALA A 229 13.76 10.01 18.99
N ARG A 230 14.47 8.89 19.18
CA ARG A 230 13.94 7.65 19.75
C ARG A 230 14.68 7.33 21.04
N PHE A 231 13.95 7.04 22.10
CA PHE A 231 14.50 6.64 23.39
C PHE A 231 13.50 5.78 24.16
N THR A 232 13.98 4.99 25.11
CA THR A 232 13.16 4.13 25.96
C THR A 232 13.11 4.65 27.39
N ILE A 233 11.95 4.55 28.04
CA ILE A 233 11.82 4.75 29.49
C ILE A 233 11.13 3.52 30.06
N ASN A 234 11.80 2.79 30.96
CA ASN A 234 11.31 1.50 31.51
C ASN A 234 10.89 0.53 30.40
N ASP A 235 11.77 0.33 29.41
CA ASP A 235 11.55 -0.52 28.23
C ASP A 235 10.37 -0.13 27.33
N LYS A 236 9.68 0.98 27.62
CA LYS A 236 8.68 1.56 26.74
C LYS A 236 9.36 2.49 25.74
N PRO A 237 9.26 2.22 24.43
CA PRO A 237 9.84 3.09 23.41
C PRO A 237 9.00 4.35 23.22
N PHE A 238 9.68 5.47 23.04
CA PHE A 238 9.11 6.76 22.71
C PHE A 238 9.79 7.32 21.45
N GLU A 239 8.99 7.84 20.54
CA GLU A 239 9.44 8.50 19.33
C GLU A 239 8.89 9.93 19.29
N ILE A 240 9.80 10.90 19.06
CA ILE A 240 9.46 12.31 18.89
C ILE A 240 10.00 12.76 17.54
N GLN A 241 9.13 13.30 16.70
CA GLN A 241 9.50 13.84 15.40
C GLN A 241 9.72 15.35 15.49
N TYR A 242 10.76 15.84 14.82
CA TYR A 242 11.13 17.26 14.77
C TYR A 242 10.72 17.89 13.43
N GLY A 243 10.40 19.20 13.47
CA GLY A 243 9.99 19.98 12.30
C GLY A 243 8.47 20.04 12.10
N LYS A 244 8.04 20.67 10.99
CA LYS A 244 6.62 20.68 10.60
C LYS A 244 6.25 19.30 10.04
N VAL A 245 5.12 18.77 10.50
CA VAL A 245 4.50 17.58 9.90
C VAL A 245 4.24 17.90 8.42
N ASN A 246 5.00 17.26 7.54
CA ASN A 246 4.72 17.33 6.11
C ASN A 246 3.63 16.29 5.80
N GLN A 247 2.38 16.78 5.79
CA GLN A 247 1.21 15.94 5.58
C GLN A 247 1.25 15.22 4.23
N GLU A 248 1.80 15.84 3.17
CA GLU A 248 1.97 15.22 1.85
C GLU A 248 2.87 13.99 1.91
N LYS A 249 4.02 14.08 2.61
CA LYS A 249 4.92 12.92 2.78
C LYS A 249 4.28 11.76 3.54
N ILE A 250 3.41 12.07 4.51
CA ILE A 250 2.66 11.05 5.25
C ILE A 250 1.62 10.40 4.33
N ASP A 251 0.90 11.20 3.55
CA ASP A 251 -0.08 10.69 2.60
C ASP A 251 0.58 9.85 1.48
N ASP A 252 1.75 10.26 1.00
CA ASP A 252 2.58 9.48 0.05
C ASP A 252 3.01 8.14 0.64
N LEU A 253 3.47 8.14 1.90
CA LEU A 253 3.80 6.91 2.64
C LEU A 253 2.59 6.00 2.77
N HIS A 254 1.44 6.56 3.16
CA HIS A 254 0.20 5.79 3.29
C HIS A 254 -0.23 5.19 1.95
N LEU A 255 -0.13 5.95 0.85
CA LEU A 255 -0.44 5.48 -0.50
C LEU A 255 0.54 4.40 -0.98
N ALA A 256 1.84 4.56 -0.72
CA ALA A 256 2.85 3.57 -1.08
C ALA A 256 2.68 2.26 -0.30
N VAL A 257 2.40 2.35 1.00
CA VAL A 257 2.06 1.19 1.83
C VAL A 257 0.78 0.53 1.30
N LEU A 258 -0.29 1.29 1.09
CA LEU A 258 -1.56 0.77 0.58
C LEU A 258 -1.38 0.07 -0.78
N LYS A 259 -0.64 0.67 -1.71
CA LYS A 259 -0.27 0.06 -3.00
C LYS A 259 0.46 -1.27 -2.82
N SER A 260 1.37 -1.32 -1.85
CA SER A 260 2.12 -2.54 -1.51
C SER A 260 1.23 -3.63 -0.92
N LEU A 261 0.27 -3.28 -0.06
CA LEU A 261 -0.72 -4.22 0.47
C LEU A 261 -1.61 -4.79 -0.63
N ASP A 262 -2.09 -3.92 -1.52
CA ASP A 262 -2.93 -4.29 -2.65
C ASP A 262 -2.19 -5.20 -3.64
N LYS A 263 -0.90 -4.91 -3.94
CA LYS A 263 -0.06 -5.74 -4.81
C LYS A 263 0.30 -7.08 -4.16
N GLY A 264 0.60 -7.09 -2.86
CA GLY A 264 1.02 -8.26 -2.11
C GLY A 264 -0.12 -9.14 -1.57
N ASN A 265 -1.38 -8.72 -1.75
CA ASN A 265 -2.56 -9.35 -1.13
C ASN A 265 -2.41 -9.54 0.38
N ILE A 266 -1.82 -8.57 1.07
CA ILE A 266 -1.60 -8.64 2.51
C ILE A 266 -2.93 -8.36 3.21
N SER A 267 -3.40 -9.31 4.02
CA SER A 267 -4.64 -9.15 4.78
C SER A 267 -4.51 -8.04 5.81
N ARG A 268 -5.66 -7.48 6.22
CA ARG A 268 -5.73 -6.45 7.27
C ARG A 268 -5.07 -6.92 8.56
N GLU A 269 -5.29 -8.18 8.93
CA GLU A 269 -4.69 -8.80 10.11
C GLU A 269 -3.18 -8.98 9.98
N ALA A 270 -2.72 -9.51 8.84
CA ALA A 270 -1.29 -9.65 8.58
C ALA A 270 -0.59 -8.28 8.63
N TYR A 271 -1.18 -7.25 8.04
CA TYR A 271 -0.62 -5.89 8.10
C TYR A 271 -0.63 -5.31 9.52
N ARG A 272 -1.69 -5.54 10.32
CA ARG A 272 -1.69 -5.14 11.74
C ARG A 272 -0.53 -5.77 12.50
N SER A 273 -0.25 -7.05 12.25
CA SER A 273 0.89 -7.74 12.86
C SER A 273 2.21 -7.12 12.42
N LEU A 274 2.40 -6.85 11.12
CA LEU A 274 3.59 -6.18 10.59
C LEU A 274 3.79 -4.77 11.18
N ALA A 275 2.73 -3.98 11.27
CA ALA A 275 2.78 -2.63 11.83
C ALA A 275 3.01 -2.61 13.36
N ARG A 276 2.76 -3.73 14.06
CA ARG A 276 3.16 -3.89 15.48
C ARG A 276 4.65 -4.21 15.62
N ILE A 277 5.22 -4.94 14.67
CA ILE A 277 6.64 -5.33 14.66
C ILE A 277 7.51 -4.13 14.28
N ASN A 278 7.12 -3.37 13.25
CA ASN A 278 7.88 -2.21 12.79
C ASN A 278 7.13 -0.91 13.10
N GLN A 279 7.67 -0.13 14.03
CA GLN A 279 7.10 1.14 14.47
C GLN A 279 7.11 2.23 13.39
N ASP A 280 7.92 2.08 12.33
CA ASP A 280 7.98 2.99 11.19
C ASP A 280 6.77 2.83 10.25
N LEU A 281 6.03 1.72 10.35
CA LEU A 281 4.87 1.47 9.51
C LEU A 281 3.63 2.21 10.04
N PRO A 282 2.85 2.84 9.16
CA PRO A 282 1.59 3.46 9.56
C PRO A 282 0.64 2.46 10.20
N ARG A 283 -0.10 2.89 11.23
CA ARG A 283 -1.13 2.05 11.85
C ARG A 283 -2.18 1.64 10.82
N GLU A 284 -2.70 0.42 10.96
CA GLU A 284 -3.70 -0.12 10.05
C GLU A 284 -4.92 0.81 9.89
N GLY A 285 -5.41 1.42 10.98
CA GLY A 285 -6.52 2.38 10.89
C GLY A 285 -6.24 3.57 9.97
N ALA A 286 -5.00 4.07 9.92
CA ALA A 286 -4.63 5.15 9.01
C ALA A 286 -4.65 4.69 7.55
N ILE A 287 -4.13 3.49 7.28
CA ILE A 287 -4.15 2.88 5.94
C ILE A 287 -5.59 2.58 5.48
N SER A 288 -6.44 2.09 6.38
CA SER A 288 -7.87 1.87 6.10
C SER A 288 -8.58 3.17 5.74
N SER A 289 -8.33 4.26 6.48
CA SER A 289 -8.88 5.58 6.15
C SER A 289 -8.38 6.08 4.79
N THR A 290 -7.09 5.90 4.48
CA THR A 290 -6.53 6.22 3.16
C THR A 290 -7.20 5.41 2.06
N ARG A 291 -7.45 4.10 2.26
CA ARG A 291 -8.18 3.24 1.31
C ARG A 291 -9.60 3.75 1.06
N GLN A 292 -10.35 4.06 2.12
CA GLN A 292 -11.71 4.59 2.00
C GLN A 292 -11.75 5.93 1.27
N ARG A 293 -10.84 6.85 1.62
CA ARG A 293 -10.68 8.14 0.94
C ARG A 293 -10.38 7.96 -0.54
N LEU A 294 -9.45 7.07 -0.88
CA LEU A 294 -9.09 6.79 -2.26
C LEU A 294 -10.24 6.14 -3.04
N ASN A 295 -10.93 5.18 -2.45
CA ASN A 295 -12.13 4.58 -3.07
C ASN A 295 -13.20 5.64 -3.35
N LYS A 296 -13.44 6.56 -2.41
CA LYS A 296 -14.40 7.66 -2.60
C LYS A 296 -13.96 8.64 -3.70
N GLN A 297 -12.67 8.96 -3.77
CA GLN A 297 -12.11 9.77 -4.85
C GLN A 297 -12.30 9.08 -6.19
N MET A 298 -11.97 7.78 -6.28
CA MET A 298 -12.13 7.03 -7.52
C MET A 298 -13.60 6.83 -7.90
N GLN A 299 -14.52 6.72 -6.95
CA GLN A 299 -15.96 6.66 -7.25
C GLN A 299 -16.47 7.94 -7.93
N ASN A 300 -15.83 9.08 -7.68
CA ASN A 300 -16.16 10.35 -8.36
C ASN A 300 -15.53 10.46 -9.76
N LEU A 301 -14.41 9.78 -10.01
CA LEU A 301 -13.65 9.86 -11.27
C LEU A 301 -14.01 8.74 -12.25
N VAL A 302 -14.21 7.53 -11.74
CA VAL A 302 -14.64 6.34 -12.47
C VAL A 302 -15.70 5.65 -11.62
N PRO A 303 -16.96 6.11 -11.70
CA PRO A 303 -18.06 5.56 -10.92
C PRO A 303 -18.25 4.06 -11.16
N LEU A 304 -18.45 3.33 -10.07
CA LEU A 304 -18.92 1.95 -10.12
C LEU A 304 -20.45 1.93 -10.13
N LEU A 305 -21.03 1.40 -11.19
CA LEU A 305 -22.47 1.19 -11.34
C LEU A 305 -22.80 -0.26 -11.01
N LEU A 306 -23.82 -0.49 -10.18
CA LEU A 306 -24.32 -1.83 -9.91
C LEU A 306 -25.39 -2.18 -10.93
N ILE A 307 -25.29 -3.37 -11.49
CA ILE A 307 -26.23 -3.89 -12.49
C ILE A 307 -26.88 -5.17 -11.96
N ASN A 308 -28.17 -5.34 -12.27
CA ASN A 308 -28.88 -6.59 -12.07
C ASN A 308 -29.00 -7.29 -13.41
N VAL A 309 -28.38 -8.46 -13.51
CA VAL A 309 -28.46 -9.37 -14.64
C VAL A 309 -29.55 -10.38 -14.27
N GLU A 310 -30.82 -10.01 -14.42
CA GLU A 310 -31.94 -10.89 -14.11
C GLU A 310 -31.74 -12.29 -14.73
N GLU A 311 -31.74 -13.35 -13.91
CA GLU A 311 -31.80 -14.73 -14.39
C GLU A 311 -33.23 -15.26 -14.25
N THR A 312 -33.82 -15.63 -15.38
CA THR A 312 -34.86 -16.67 -15.43
C THR A 312 -34.22 -17.97 -14.96
N SER A 313 -34.61 -18.44 -13.76
CA SER A 313 -34.43 -19.80 -13.20
C SER A 313 -33.24 -20.63 -13.75
N VAL A 314 -32.10 -20.60 -13.07
CA VAL A 314 -30.95 -21.47 -13.39
C VAL A 314 -31.24 -22.91 -12.99
N ALA A 315 -31.61 -23.71 -13.99
CA ALA A 315 -31.25 -25.12 -14.05
C ALA A 315 -30.56 -25.35 -15.40
N SER A 316 -29.33 -24.86 -15.56
CA SER A 316 -28.46 -25.25 -16.67
C SER A 316 -27.43 -26.26 -16.18
N GLU A 317 -27.33 -27.38 -16.91
CA GLU A 317 -26.32 -28.42 -16.73
C GLU A 317 -24.92 -27.79 -16.83
N LEU A 318 -24.23 -27.74 -15.70
CA LEU A 318 -22.86 -27.27 -15.60
C LEU A 318 -21.95 -28.24 -16.35
N THR A 319 -21.03 -27.74 -17.18
CA THR A 319 -19.98 -28.55 -17.79
C THR A 319 -19.06 -29.13 -16.73
N GLU A 320 -18.51 -30.32 -16.97
CA GLU A 320 -17.61 -31.10 -16.08
C GLU A 320 -16.26 -30.42 -15.74
N ASP A 321 -16.12 -29.10 -15.89
CA ASP A 321 -14.93 -28.40 -15.41
C ASP A 321 -14.97 -28.33 -13.89
N GLN A 322 -13.88 -28.77 -13.24
CA GLN A 322 -13.84 -28.78 -11.79
C GLN A 322 -13.99 -27.34 -11.23
N PRO A 323 -14.91 -27.13 -10.27
CA PRO A 323 -15.08 -25.84 -9.62
C PRO A 323 -13.77 -25.45 -8.94
N HIS A 324 -13.37 -24.19 -9.10
CA HIS A 324 -12.13 -23.70 -8.49
C HIS A 324 -12.20 -23.53 -6.97
N ILE A 325 -13.41 -23.56 -6.41
CA ILE A 325 -13.67 -23.37 -4.98
C ILE A 325 -14.67 -24.40 -4.48
N THR A 326 -14.30 -25.04 -3.37
CA THR A 326 -15.14 -26.00 -2.64
C THR A 326 -15.54 -25.50 -1.26
N ASP A 327 -15.07 -24.31 -0.85
CA ASP A 327 -15.43 -23.69 0.43
C ASP A 327 -16.92 -23.29 0.44
N PRO A 328 -17.75 -23.86 1.33
CA PRO A 328 -19.19 -23.60 1.37
C PRO A 328 -19.56 -22.14 1.63
N ASP A 329 -18.80 -21.41 2.45
CA ASP A 329 -19.11 -20.02 2.80
C ASP A 329 -18.86 -19.08 1.63
N ILE A 330 -17.78 -19.32 0.88
CA ILE A 330 -17.50 -18.57 -0.35
C ILE A 330 -18.56 -18.90 -1.40
N VAL A 331 -18.89 -20.18 -1.60
CA VAL A 331 -19.93 -20.57 -2.56
C VAL A 331 -21.27 -19.93 -2.21
N ASN A 332 -21.67 -19.90 -0.94
CA ASN A 332 -22.94 -19.29 -0.52
C ASN A 332 -22.97 -17.77 -0.77
N ASN A 333 -21.90 -17.03 -0.44
CA ASN A 333 -21.82 -15.59 -0.72
C ASN A 333 -21.93 -15.28 -2.23
N VAL A 334 -21.30 -16.12 -3.06
CA VAL A 334 -21.33 -15.94 -4.51
C VAL A 334 -22.73 -16.26 -5.05
N VAL A 335 -23.40 -17.29 -4.53
CA VAL A 335 -24.80 -17.61 -4.84
C VAL A 335 -25.76 -16.47 -4.45
N GLU A 336 -25.58 -15.83 -3.28
CA GLU A 336 -26.37 -14.65 -2.87
C GLU A 336 -26.15 -13.41 -3.75
N SER A 337 -25.05 -13.39 -4.49
CA SER A 337 -24.71 -12.36 -5.49
C SER A 337 -25.08 -12.74 -6.92
N ALA A 338 -25.72 -13.90 -7.13
CA ALA A 338 -26.18 -14.32 -8.45
C ALA A 338 -27.10 -13.26 -9.07
N GLY A 339 -26.91 -13.01 -10.37
CA GLY A 339 -27.63 -11.96 -11.09
C GLY A 339 -27.24 -10.54 -10.69
N LYS A 340 -26.15 -10.32 -9.93
CA LYS A 340 -25.60 -8.99 -9.64
C LYS A 340 -24.25 -8.81 -10.34
N GLY A 341 -23.99 -7.60 -10.78
CA GLY A 341 -22.74 -7.21 -11.40
C GLY A 341 -22.34 -5.77 -11.07
N GLY A 342 -21.13 -5.43 -11.50
CA GLY A 342 -20.62 -4.08 -11.47
C GLY A 342 -20.10 -3.67 -12.85
N GLN A 343 -20.26 -2.39 -13.16
CA GLN A 343 -19.87 -1.79 -14.42
C GLN A 343 -19.08 -0.49 -14.18
N ARG A 344 -18.16 -0.20 -15.10
CA ARG A 344 -17.43 1.06 -15.24
C ARG A 344 -17.66 1.60 -16.65
N SER A 345 -17.87 2.91 -16.79
CA SER A 345 -17.95 3.52 -18.11
C SER A 345 -16.59 3.47 -18.80
N ILE A 346 -16.59 3.10 -20.07
CA ILE A 346 -15.40 3.17 -20.91
C ILE A 346 -14.95 4.62 -21.10
N ILE A 347 -15.89 5.58 -21.15
CA ILE A 347 -15.60 7.02 -21.29
C ILE A 347 -14.82 7.53 -20.09
N ASP A 348 -15.23 7.18 -18.87
CA ASP A 348 -14.53 7.58 -17.65
C ASP A 348 -13.14 6.95 -17.55
N ILE A 349 -13.03 5.67 -17.93
CA ILE A 349 -11.73 4.97 -18.01
C ILE A 349 -10.81 5.67 -19.01
N LEU A 350 -11.30 5.99 -20.21
CA LEU A 350 -10.52 6.72 -21.24
C LEU A 350 -10.09 8.10 -20.73
N ASN A 351 -11.00 8.88 -20.13
CA ASN A 351 -10.68 10.18 -19.54
C ASN A 351 -9.56 10.08 -18.48
N PHE A 352 -9.52 8.97 -17.75
CA PHE A 352 -8.51 8.72 -16.73
C PHE A 352 -7.15 8.30 -17.32
N ILE A 353 -7.15 7.41 -18.32
CA ILE A 353 -5.91 6.78 -18.83
C ILE A 353 -5.25 7.53 -19.99
N VAL A 354 -6.03 8.18 -20.88
CA VAL A 354 -5.51 8.88 -22.07
C VAL A 354 -4.46 9.95 -21.71
N PRO A 355 -4.62 10.80 -20.67
CA PRO A 355 -3.58 11.76 -20.27
C PRO A 355 -2.21 11.14 -20.04
N GLU A 356 -2.17 9.93 -19.47
CA GLU A 356 -0.92 9.23 -19.18
C GLU A 356 -0.28 8.65 -20.46
N TYR A 357 -1.10 8.17 -21.40
CA TYR A 357 -0.62 7.76 -22.72
C TYR A 357 -0.04 8.93 -23.54
N ILE A 358 -0.60 10.14 -23.38
CA ILE A 358 -0.04 11.37 -23.99
C ILE A 358 1.32 11.69 -23.40
N LYS A 359 1.46 11.68 -22.05
CA LYS A 359 2.75 11.94 -21.38
C LYS A 359 3.84 10.97 -21.81
N LYS A 360 3.48 9.72 -22.10
CA LYS A 360 4.40 8.69 -22.59
C LYS A 360 4.72 8.79 -24.09
N GLY A 361 4.08 9.70 -24.83
CA GLY A 361 4.23 9.84 -26.27
C GLY A 361 3.60 8.71 -27.09
N LEU A 362 2.73 7.88 -26.48
CA LEU A 362 2.03 6.79 -27.17
C LEU A 362 0.78 7.27 -27.92
N LEU A 363 0.16 8.34 -27.41
CA LEU A 363 -0.95 9.03 -28.05
C LEU A 363 -0.56 10.49 -28.30
N ILE A 364 -0.55 10.89 -29.57
CA ILE A 364 -0.27 12.25 -30.01
C ILE A 364 -1.60 12.87 -30.46
N PRO A 365 -2.07 13.95 -29.80
CA PRO A 365 -3.31 14.63 -30.17
C PRO A 365 -3.33 15.00 -31.66
N ASN A 366 -4.48 14.84 -32.31
CA ASN A 366 -4.71 15.07 -33.75
C ASN A 366 -3.92 14.17 -34.72
N ASN A 367 -3.01 13.33 -34.24
CA ASN A 367 -2.12 12.54 -35.11
C ASN A 367 -2.25 11.03 -34.89
N THR A 368 -2.90 10.61 -33.80
CA THR A 368 -3.08 9.19 -33.46
C THR A 368 -4.54 8.86 -33.24
N THR A 369 -4.96 7.72 -33.78
CA THR A 369 -6.26 7.10 -33.51
C THR A 369 -6.12 6.18 -32.29
N ILE A 370 -7.09 6.25 -31.37
CA ILE A 370 -7.17 5.31 -30.25
C ILE A 370 -7.70 3.99 -30.78
N LYS A 371 -6.91 2.92 -30.69
CA LYS A 371 -7.32 1.57 -31.10
C LYS A 371 -7.77 0.80 -29.88
N LEU A 372 -9.08 0.60 -29.72
CA LEU A 372 -9.67 -0.01 -28.54
C LEU A 372 -10.14 -1.43 -28.86
N ARG A 373 -9.63 -2.41 -28.12
CA ARG A 373 -10.06 -3.81 -28.23
C ARG A 373 -10.93 -4.20 -27.07
N ILE A 374 -12.10 -4.75 -27.38
CA ILE A 374 -13.03 -5.37 -26.43
C ILE A 374 -12.81 -6.87 -26.41
N SER A 375 -12.84 -7.45 -25.21
CA SER A 375 -12.68 -8.88 -25.01
C SER A 375 -13.47 -9.32 -23.78
N GLY A 376 -13.86 -10.58 -23.71
CA GLY A 376 -14.52 -11.12 -22.54
C GLY A 376 -14.29 -12.61 -22.38
N ASP A 377 -14.57 -13.10 -21.19
CA ASP A 377 -14.38 -14.51 -20.80
C ASP A 377 -15.37 -14.87 -19.69
N GLY A 378 -15.94 -16.07 -19.80
CA GLY A 378 -16.82 -16.67 -18.80
C GLY A 378 -16.07 -17.77 -18.03
N ARG A 379 -16.14 -17.74 -16.69
CA ARG A 379 -15.41 -18.72 -15.86
C ARG A 379 -16.24 -19.25 -14.71
N ASN A 380 -16.17 -20.57 -14.53
CA ASN A 380 -16.71 -21.25 -13.34
C ASN A 380 -15.86 -20.85 -12.12
N VAL A 381 -16.49 -20.26 -11.11
CA VAL A 381 -15.81 -19.87 -9.86
C VAL A 381 -16.19 -20.80 -8.73
N GLY A 382 -17.46 -21.16 -8.61
CA GLY A 382 -17.94 -22.18 -7.67
C GLY A 382 -18.72 -23.29 -8.37
N ARG A 383 -19.11 -24.31 -7.60
CA ARG A 383 -19.93 -25.44 -8.09
C ARG A 383 -21.24 -25.05 -8.76
N LYS A 384 -21.78 -23.86 -8.48
CA LYS A 384 -23.08 -23.38 -8.98
C LYS A 384 -23.02 -21.98 -9.58
N VAL A 385 -21.82 -21.39 -9.68
CA VAL A 385 -21.71 -19.97 -10.04
C VAL A 385 -20.61 -19.72 -11.05
N GLN A 386 -21.00 -19.03 -12.11
CA GLN A 386 -20.16 -18.50 -13.17
C GLN A 386 -19.99 -17.00 -12.99
N HIS A 387 -18.82 -16.50 -13.32
CA HIS A 387 -18.58 -15.08 -13.51
C HIS A 387 -18.25 -14.79 -14.95
N VAL A 388 -18.74 -13.66 -15.43
CA VAL A 388 -18.44 -13.17 -16.77
C VAL A 388 -17.77 -11.82 -16.64
N MET A 389 -16.63 -11.70 -17.32
CA MET A 389 -15.83 -10.47 -17.35
C MET A 389 -15.76 -9.95 -18.77
N VAL A 390 -16.00 -8.65 -18.94
CA VAL A 390 -15.74 -7.93 -20.19
C VAL A 390 -14.74 -6.83 -19.91
N THR A 391 -13.74 -6.71 -20.77
CA THR A 391 -12.58 -5.84 -20.62
C THR A 391 -12.32 -5.04 -21.88
N ALA A 392 -11.58 -3.95 -21.72
CA ALA A 392 -11.02 -3.19 -22.83
C ALA A 392 -9.54 -2.91 -22.65
N ILE A 393 -8.82 -2.81 -23.77
CA ILE A 393 -7.39 -2.47 -23.83
C ILE A 393 -7.11 -1.55 -25.02
N ILE A 394 -6.19 -0.60 -24.84
CA ILE A 394 -5.68 0.26 -25.92
C ILE A 394 -4.53 -0.46 -26.63
N LEU A 395 -4.71 -0.75 -27.92
CA LEU A 395 -3.74 -1.49 -28.74
C LEU A 395 -2.49 -0.67 -29.07
N ASN A 396 -2.53 0.65 -28.93
CA ASN A 396 -1.37 1.53 -29.12
C ASN A 396 -0.23 1.24 -28.13
N ASP A 397 -0.49 0.60 -26.98
CA ASP A 397 0.54 0.23 -25.99
C ASP A 397 0.92 -1.26 -26.10
N ILE A 398 1.86 -1.53 -27.02
CA ILE A 398 2.36 -2.89 -27.32
C ILE A 398 2.94 -3.57 -26.07
N GLU A 399 3.58 -2.82 -25.16
CA GLU A 399 4.24 -3.39 -23.98
C GLU A 399 3.24 -3.92 -22.93
N ARG A 400 2.00 -3.43 -22.98
CA ARG A 400 0.94 -3.82 -22.04
C ARG A 400 0.01 -4.90 -22.57
N LEU A 401 0.05 -5.23 -23.86
CA LEU A 401 -0.82 -6.26 -24.47
C LEU A 401 -0.71 -7.62 -23.80
N HIS A 402 0.47 -7.97 -23.28
CA HIS A 402 0.73 -9.25 -22.62
C HIS A 402 0.65 -9.18 -21.09
N LYS A 403 0.19 -8.05 -20.53
CA LYS A 403 0.14 -7.78 -19.09
C LYS A 403 -1.31 -7.66 -18.63
N PRO A 404 -1.75 -8.42 -17.60
CA PRO A 404 -3.09 -8.31 -17.02
C PRO A 404 -3.48 -6.87 -16.61
N GLU A 405 -2.49 -6.04 -16.27
CA GLU A 405 -2.67 -4.64 -15.87
C GLU A 405 -3.09 -3.73 -17.03
N GLY A 406 -2.86 -4.14 -18.29
CA GLY A 406 -3.30 -3.41 -19.48
C GLY A 406 -4.79 -3.56 -19.79
N TYR A 407 -5.43 -4.60 -19.24
CA TYR A 407 -6.85 -4.89 -19.49
C TYR A 407 -7.70 -4.24 -18.41
N HIS A 408 -8.56 -3.31 -18.80
CA HIS A 408 -9.46 -2.61 -17.91
C HIS A 408 -10.83 -3.32 -17.90
N THR A 409 -11.23 -3.89 -16.76
CA THR A 409 -12.55 -4.55 -16.62
C THR A 409 -13.68 -3.54 -16.73
N LEU A 410 -14.51 -3.62 -17.76
CA LEU A 410 -15.64 -2.72 -17.95
C LEU A 410 -16.89 -3.26 -17.27
N VAL A 411 -17.13 -4.57 -17.38
CA VAL A 411 -18.29 -5.23 -16.79
C VAL A 411 -17.83 -6.52 -16.13
N LEU A 412 -18.31 -6.77 -14.92
CA LEU A 412 -18.08 -8.01 -14.19
C LEU A 412 -19.37 -8.40 -13.48
N TYR A 413 -19.95 -9.55 -13.80
CA TYR A 413 -21.17 -10.03 -13.16
C TYR A 413 -21.12 -11.50 -12.79
N SER A 414 -21.97 -11.88 -11.83
CA SER A 414 -22.22 -13.27 -11.45
C SER A 414 -23.43 -13.78 -12.23
N GLY A 415 -23.25 -14.79 -13.06
CA GLY A 415 -24.31 -15.35 -13.90
C GLY A 415 -23.74 -16.09 -15.09
N SER A 416 -24.64 -16.65 -15.89
CA SER A 416 -24.26 -17.45 -17.05
C SER A 416 -23.73 -16.61 -18.23
N GLU A 417 -22.76 -17.19 -18.94
CA GLU A 417 -22.23 -16.69 -20.22
C GLU A 417 -23.20 -17.07 -21.35
N ASN A 418 -24.34 -16.39 -21.40
CA ASN A 418 -25.34 -16.55 -22.45
C ASN A 418 -25.71 -15.18 -23.04
N TYR A 419 -26.31 -15.20 -24.22
CA TYR A 419 -26.66 -13.98 -24.95
C TYR A 419 -27.58 -13.04 -24.16
N GLN A 420 -28.60 -13.55 -23.45
CA GLN A 420 -29.56 -12.70 -22.75
C GLN A 420 -28.91 -11.98 -21.56
N SER A 421 -28.13 -12.72 -20.78
CA SER A 421 -27.38 -12.15 -19.65
C SER A 421 -26.38 -11.10 -20.13
N LEU A 422 -25.65 -11.37 -21.22
CA LEU A 422 -24.75 -10.41 -21.84
C LEU A 422 -25.50 -9.18 -22.36
N GLN A 423 -26.61 -9.35 -23.08
CA GLN A 423 -27.41 -8.24 -23.60
C GLN A 423 -27.86 -7.29 -22.48
N ASN A 424 -28.34 -7.86 -21.37
CA ASN A 424 -28.78 -7.07 -20.21
C ASN A 424 -27.59 -6.37 -19.53
N ALA A 425 -26.48 -7.08 -19.33
CA ALA A 425 -25.32 -6.55 -18.63
C ALA A 425 -24.53 -5.50 -19.43
N LEU A 426 -24.60 -5.54 -20.76
CA LEU A 426 -23.77 -4.74 -21.66
C LEU A 426 -24.46 -3.50 -22.22
N CYS A 427 -25.73 -3.25 -21.89
CA CYS A 427 -26.54 -2.17 -22.48
C CYS A 427 -25.81 -0.81 -22.48
N THR A 428 -25.31 -0.35 -21.33
CA THR A 428 -24.58 0.92 -21.23
C THR A 428 -23.24 0.90 -21.96
N LEU A 429 -22.53 -0.25 -21.95
CA LEU A 429 -21.26 -0.35 -22.67
C LEU A 429 -21.47 -0.26 -24.19
N ILE A 430 -22.51 -0.94 -24.70
CA ILE A 430 -22.85 -0.91 -26.13
C ILE A 430 -23.23 0.50 -26.56
N PHE A 431 -23.98 1.24 -25.73
CA PHE A 431 -24.28 2.65 -25.98
C PHE A 431 -23.02 3.51 -26.08
N ASP A 432 -22.12 3.40 -25.08
CA ASP A 432 -20.85 4.14 -25.09
C ASP A 432 -19.99 3.81 -26.32
N LEU A 433 -19.90 2.53 -26.69
CA LEU A 433 -19.12 2.09 -27.85
C LEU A 433 -19.71 2.57 -29.19
N ASN A 434 -21.04 2.65 -29.33
CA ASN A 434 -21.66 3.24 -30.51
C ASN A 434 -21.31 4.72 -30.64
N ASN A 435 -21.41 5.48 -29.54
CA ASN A 435 -21.01 6.89 -29.53
C ASN A 435 -19.52 7.07 -29.88
N LEU A 436 -18.65 6.20 -29.38
CA LEU A 436 -17.23 6.20 -29.71
C LEU A 436 -16.97 5.91 -31.20
N ARG A 437 -17.71 4.99 -31.82
CA ARG A 437 -17.59 4.70 -33.26
C ARG A 437 -18.05 5.89 -34.10
N GLU A 438 -19.18 6.49 -33.76
CA GLU A 438 -19.82 7.53 -34.59
C GLU A 438 -19.16 8.90 -34.42
N SER A 439 -18.82 9.28 -33.19
CA SER A 439 -18.39 10.63 -32.85
C SER A 439 -16.94 10.70 -32.35
N GLY A 440 -16.26 9.57 -32.16
CA GLY A 440 -14.96 9.53 -31.49
C GLY A 440 -15.05 9.80 -30.00
N PHE A 441 -13.88 9.95 -29.35
CA PHE A 441 -13.77 10.24 -27.92
C PHE A 441 -13.49 11.72 -27.68
N TYR A 442 -14.42 12.40 -26.98
CA TYR A 442 -14.23 13.75 -26.49
C TYR A 442 -13.77 13.73 -25.04
N GLN A 443 -12.54 14.14 -24.82
CA GLN A 443 -11.95 14.22 -23.49
C GLN A 443 -12.49 15.44 -22.73
N LEU A 444 -12.54 15.35 -21.39
CA LEU A 444 -13.02 16.44 -20.52
C LEU A 444 -12.27 17.78 -20.69
N ASN A 445 -11.05 17.77 -21.24
CA ASN A 445 -10.25 18.97 -21.53
C ASN A 445 -10.47 19.54 -22.95
N GLY A 446 -11.43 19.00 -23.71
CA GLY A 446 -11.80 19.44 -25.05
C GLY A 446 -11.02 18.80 -26.19
N LEU A 447 -10.10 17.87 -25.93
CA LEU A 447 -9.41 17.12 -26.98
C LEU A 447 -10.33 16.07 -27.62
N HIS A 448 -10.32 16.01 -28.95
CA HIS A 448 -11.05 15.01 -29.71
C HIS A 448 -10.11 13.94 -30.25
N TRP A 449 -10.56 12.69 -30.21
CA TRP A 449 -9.82 11.52 -30.65
C TRP A 449 -10.67 10.65 -31.56
N ASN A 450 -10.11 10.27 -32.71
CA ASN A 450 -10.68 9.19 -33.51
C ASN A 450 -10.51 7.87 -32.76
N VAL A 451 -11.50 6.99 -32.86
CA VAL A 451 -11.50 5.68 -32.19
C VAL A 451 -11.77 4.58 -33.21
N GLU A 452 -10.90 3.58 -33.23
CA GLU A 452 -11.10 2.31 -33.95
C GLU A 452 -11.40 1.21 -32.93
N LEU A 453 -12.43 0.41 -33.21
CA LEU A 453 -12.90 -0.65 -32.32
C LEU A 453 -12.55 -2.02 -32.88
N PHE A 454 -12.10 -2.91 -32.01
CA PHE A 454 -11.75 -4.29 -32.33
C PHE A 454 -12.37 -5.25 -31.31
N PHE A 455 -12.58 -6.49 -31.70
CA PHE A 455 -13.08 -7.54 -30.80
C PHE A 455 -12.24 -8.81 -30.92
N SER A 456 -11.88 -9.41 -29.79
CA SER A 456 -11.26 -10.74 -29.73
C SER A 456 -11.67 -11.47 -28.47
N ALA A 457 -12.04 -12.74 -28.56
CA ALA A 457 -12.35 -13.57 -27.40
C ALA A 457 -12.17 -15.05 -27.75
N ASP A 458 -12.35 -15.93 -26.77
CA ASP A 458 -12.51 -17.35 -27.06
C ASP A 458 -13.76 -17.57 -27.95
N TRP A 459 -13.83 -18.71 -28.61
CA TRP A 459 -14.88 -18.95 -29.60
C TRP A 459 -16.29 -18.87 -29.03
N LYS A 460 -16.51 -19.40 -27.83
CA LYS A 460 -17.84 -19.45 -27.22
C LYS A 460 -18.33 -18.05 -26.92
N PHE A 461 -17.49 -17.22 -26.30
CA PHE A 461 -17.82 -15.83 -26.01
C PHE A 461 -18.02 -15.04 -27.31
N LEU A 462 -17.11 -15.22 -28.29
CA LEU A 462 -17.16 -14.56 -29.60
C LEU A 462 -18.47 -14.85 -30.34
N VAL A 463 -18.84 -16.14 -30.50
CA VAL A 463 -20.09 -16.48 -31.23
C VAL A 463 -21.32 -16.04 -30.46
N THR A 464 -21.28 -16.07 -29.13
CA THR A 464 -22.39 -15.58 -28.29
C THR A 464 -22.60 -14.09 -28.51
N CYS A 465 -21.53 -13.27 -28.49
CA CYS A 465 -21.64 -11.84 -28.77
C CYS A 465 -22.06 -11.52 -30.22
N LEU A 466 -21.77 -12.39 -31.19
CA LEU A 466 -22.24 -12.25 -32.57
C LEU A 466 -23.70 -12.71 -32.77
N GLY A 467 -24.34 -13.25 -31.74
CA GLY A 467 -25.65 -13.89 -31.89
C GLY A 467 -25.61 -15.08 -32.86
N PHE A 468 -24.46 -15.75 -32.95
CA PHE A 468 -24.17 -16.81 -33.91
C PHE A 468 -24.39 -18.19 -33.30
N ASN A 469 -24.53 -19.20 -34.15
CA ASN A 469 -24.68 -20.58 -33.72
C ASN A 469 -23.38 -21.14 -33.08
N SER A 470 -23.50 -22.30 -32.46
CA SER A 470 -22.38 -22.99 -31.85
C SER A 470 -21.41 -23.57 -32.88
N ALA A 471 -20.15 -23.80 -32.47
CA ALA A 471 -19.08 -24.35 -33.32
C ALA A 471 -19.41 -25.70 -33.98
N ASN A 472 -20.35 -26.46 -33.41
CA ASN A 472 -20.82 -27.75 -33.87
C ASN A 472 -22.05 -27.66 -34.80
N ALA A 473 -22.53 -26.47 -35.16
CA ALA A 473 -23.58 -26.30 -36.16
C ALA A 473 -23.07 -26.52 -37.60
N ASN A 474 -23.98 -26.67 -38.57
CA ASN A 474 -23.60 -26.84 -39.98
C ASN A 474 -22.88 -25.60 -40.54
N HIS A 475 -23.37 -24.40 -40.20
CA HIS A 475 -22.76 -23.12 -40.57
C HIS A 475 -21.91 -22.61 -39.43
N PHE A 476 -20.74 -23.20 -39.21
CA PHE A 476 -19.94 -22.94 -38.01
C PHE A 476 -19.13 -21.64 -38.08
N CYS A 477 -18.79 -21.14 -39.27
CA CYS A 477 -17.85 -20.02 -39.43
C CYS A 477 -18.56 -18.66 -39.36
N PRO A 478 -18.16 -17.75 -38.44
CA PRO A 478 -18.72 -16.42 -38.36
C PRO A 478 -18.35 -15.52 -39.56
N TRP A 479 -17.20 -15.75 -40.22
CA TRP A 479 -16.67 -14.85 -41.24
C TRP A 479 -17.07 -15.20 -42.68
N CYS A 480 -17.30 -16.49 -42.95
CA CYS A 480 -17.64 -16.97 -44.30
C CYS A 480 -18.89 -17.86 -44.30
N THR A 481 -19.26 -18.36 -45.48
CA THR A 481 -20.45 -19.20 -45.70
C THR A 481 -20.15 -20.71 -45.69
N CYS A 482 -18.92 -21.10 -45.37
CA CYS A 482 -18.48 -22.50 -45.36
C CYS A 482 -19.39 -23.36 -44.46
N THR A 483 -19.78 -24.52 -44.98
CA THR A 483 -20.53 -25.54 -44.23
C THR A 483 -19.61 -26.63 -43.72
N LYS A 484 -20.05 -27.39 -42.73
CA LYS A 484 -19.33 -28.59 -42.25
C LYS A 484 -19.01 -29.58 -43.36
N GLN A 485 -19.91 -29.76 -44.32
CA GLN A 485 -19.70 -30.67 -45.45
C GLN A 485 -18.63 -30.17 -46.40
N GLN A 486 -18.50 -28.84 -46.56
CA GLN A 486 -17.51 -28.21 -47.43
C GLN A 486 -16.14 -28.05 -46.76
N ASN A 487 -16.04 -28.20 -45.44
CA ASN A 487 -14.80 -28.04 -44.71
C ASN A 487 -13.85 -29.22 -44.97
N GLY A 488 -12.65 -28.93 -45.48
CA GLY A 488 -11.62 -29.94 -45.72
C GLY A 488 -11.92 -30.91 -46.86
N ILE A 489 -12.68 -30.47 -47.89
CA ILE A 489 -12.82 -31.24 -49.13
C ILE A 489 -11.54 -31.10 -49.97
N LEU A 490 -11.08 -32.21 -50.53
CA LEU A 490 -10.01 -32.24 -51.53
C LEU A 490 -10.57 -32.52 -52.94
N ASP A 491 -9.94 -31.96 -53.96
CA ASP A 491 -10.19 -32.26 -55.36
C ASP A 491 -9.49 -33.57 -55.79
N GLN A 492 -9.62 -33.91 -57.06
CA GLN A 492 -8.96 -35.09 -57.65
C GLN A 492 -7.42 -35.06 -57.60
N ASN A 493 -6.81 -33.89 -57.41
CA ASN A 493 -5.37 -33.69 -57.29
C ASN A 493 -4.91 -33.59 -55.82
N ASN A 494 -5.79 -33.92 -54.87
CA ASN A 494 -5.56 -33.78 -53.43
C ASN A 494 -5.31 -32.33 -52.99
N LYS A 495 -5.92 -31.36 -53.67
CA LYS A 495 -5.87 -29.94 -53.33
C LYS A 495 -7.17 -29.49 -52.68
N LEU A 496 -7.07 -28.57 -51.71
CA LEU A 496 -8.24 -28.07 -51.01
C LEU A 496 -9.22 -27.39 -51.98
N VAL A 497 -10.50 -27.76 -51.87
CA VAL A 497 -11.58 -27.17 -52.67
C VAL A 497 -12.14 -25.94 -51.96
N GLY A 498 -12.11 -24.82 -52.67
CA GLY A 498 -12.64 -23.54 -52.20
C GLY A 498 -11.56 -22.66 -51.57
N ASP A 499 -11.69 -21.35 -51.84
CA ASP A 499 -10.91 -20.32 -51.18
C ASP A 499 -11.86 -19.47 -50.33
N TRP A 500 -11.91 -19.75 -49.04
CA TRP A 500 -12.84 -19.08 -48.12
C TRP A 500 -12.22 -17.76 -47.65
N THR A 501 -12.95 -16.67 -47.85
CA THR A 501 -12.56 -15.33 -47.40
C THR A 501 -13.63 -14.74 -46.48
N ILE A 502 -13.33 -13.62 -45.83
CA ILE A 502 -14.33 -12.86 -45.06
C ILE A 502 -15.35 -12.27 -46.03
N THR A 503 -16.51 -12.92 -46.16
CA THR A 503 -17.58 -12.52 -47.09
C THR A 503 -18.81 -11.95 -46.39
N LYS A 504 -18.98 -12.24 -45.10
CA LYS A 504 -20.08 -11.70 -44.31
C LYS A 504 -19.81 -10.25 -43.92
N ASN A 505 -20.87 -9.45 -43.88
CA ASN A 505 -20.80 -8.02 -43.62
C ASN A 505 -21.68 -7.64 -42.41
N MET A 506 -21.13 -6.84 -41.49
CA MET A 506 -21.81 -6.47 -40.24
C MET A 506 -23.10 -5.66 -40.48
N GLU A 507 -23.11 -4.73 -41.44
CA GLU A 507 -24.30 -3.93 -41.78
C GLU A 507 -25.45 -4.78 -42.33
N GLN A 508 -25.11 -5.81 -43.12
CA GLN A 508 -26.10 -6.78 -43.60
C GLN A 508 -26.65 -7.65 -42.45
N ILE A 509 -25.77 -8.09 -41.55
CA ILE A 509 -26.15 -8.88 -40.37
C ILE A 509 -27.07 -8.06 -39.46
N LYS A 510 -26.70 -6.83 -39.14
CA LYS A 510 -27.51 -5.93 -38.30
C LYS A 510 -28.93 -5.77 -38.84
N LYS A 511 -29.09 -5.60 -40.16
CA LYS A 511 -30.39 -5.40 -40.81
C LYS A 511 -31.22 -6.68 -40.94
N ASN A 512 -30.58 -7.83 -41.16
CA ASN A 512 -31.29 -9.03 -41.63
C ASN A 512 -30.67 -10.35 -41.11
N PHE A 513 -30.26 -10.39 -39.83
CA PHE A 513 -29.57 -11.55 -39.26
C PHE A 513 -30.34 -12.87 -39.41
N PHE A 514 -31.68 -12.84 -39.39
CA PHE A 514 -32.53 -14.03 -39.54
C PHE A 514 -32.39 -14.72 -40.91
N ASN A 515 -31.98 -13.98 -41.95
CA ASN A 515 -31.74 -14.52 -43.29
C ASN A 515 -30.27 -14.89 -43.54
N ILE A 516 -29.35 -14.56 -42.63
CA ILE A 516 -27.93 -14.86 -42.79
C ILE A 516 -27.60 -16.16 -42.07
N ARG A 517 -27.18 -17.15 -42.86
CA ARG A 517 -26.89 -18.51 -42.37
C ARG A 517 -25.90 -18.49 -41.21
N GLY A 518 -26.34 -19.09 -40.11
CA GLY A 518 -25.60 -19.24 -38.87
C GLY A 518 -25.90 -18.19 -37.80
N HIS A 519 -26.43 -17.02 -38.16
CA HIS A 519 -26.91 -16.05 -37.16
C HIS A 519 -28.29 -16.44 -36.64
N GLN A 520 -28.47 -16.33 -35.34
CA GLN A 520 -29.72 -16.61 -34.62
C GLN A 520 -30.28 -15.34 -33.97
N ARG A 521 -29.41 -14.38 -33.66
CA ARG A 521 -29.74 -13.11 -32.99
C ARG A 521 -28.90 -11.98 -33.59
N ALA A 522 -29.27 -10.74 -33.29
CA ALA A 522 -28.45 -9.59 -33.65
C ALA A 522 -27.10 -9.62 -32.91
N PRO A 523 -25.98 -9.19 -33.53
CA PRO A 523 -24.72 -9.00 -32.82
C PRO A 523 -24.84 -7.94 -31.72
N LEU A 524 -24.24 -8.20 -30.56
CA LEU A 524 -24.20 -7.25 -29.43
C LEU A 524 -23.27 -6.06 -29.70
N PHE A 525 -22.15 -6.31 -30.37
CA PHE A 525 -21.18 -5.28 -30.77
C PHE A 525 -21.24 -5.05 -32.29
N ASP A 526 -22.43 -4.73 -32.79
CA ASP A 526 -22.68 -4.46 -34.21
C ASP A 526 -21.96 -3.21 -34.74
N MET A 527 -21.42 -2.39 -33.84
CA MET A 527 -20.58 -1.23 -34.13
C MET A 527 -19.15 -1.60 -34.57
N ILE A 528 -18.77 -2.87 -34.52
CA ILE A 528 -17.44 -3.36 -34.91
C ILE A 528 -17.56 -4.15 -36.22
N ASP A 529 -16.82 -3.76 -37.25
CA ASP A 529 -16.83 -4.46 -38.53
C ASP A 529 -16.32 -5.89 -38.38
N LEU A 530 -16.88 -6.85 -39.13
CA LEU A 530 -16.57 -8.27 -38.98
C LEU A 530 -15.09 -8.63 -39.22
N LYS A 531 -14.37 -7.84 -40.02
CA LYS A 531 -12.91 -7.95 -40.23
C LYS A 531 -12.08 -7.63 -38.97
N ASP A 532 -12.68 -6.88 -38.04
CA ASP A 532 -12.08 -6.44 -36.77
C ASP A 532 -12.53 -7.33 -35.59
N TRP A 533 -13.33 -8.37 -35.87
CA TRP A 533 -13.56 -9.52 -34.99
C TRP A 533 -12.49 -10.57 -35.24
N VAL A 534 -11.38 -10.48 -34.51
CA VAL A 534 -10.18 -11.28 -34.75
C VAL A 534 -10.19 -12.54 -33.87
N CYS A 535 -9.82 -13.67 -34.47
CA CYS A 535 -9.72 -14.94 -33.76
C CYS A 535 -8.53 -14.95 -32.78
N ASP A 536 -8.76 -15.51 -31.59
CA ASP A 536 -7.73 -15.68 -30.57
C ASP A 536 -6.73 -16.81 -30.93
N GLU A 537 -5.44 -16.49 -30.96
CA GLU A 537 -4.39 -17.45 -31.33
C GLU A 537 -4.17 -18.51 -30.25
N LEU A 538 -4.38 -18.15 -28.98
CA LEU A 538 -4.20 -19.08 -27.87
C LEU A 538 -5.18 -20.25 -28.03
N HIS A 539 -6.45 -19.96 -28.24
CA HIS A 539 -7.46 -20.99 -28.46
C HIS A 539 -7.28 -21.78 -29.76
N VAL A 540 -6.73 -21.17 -30.81
CA VAL A 540 -6.31 -21.91 -32.03
C VAL A 540 -5.28 -22.99 -31.66
N MET A 541 -4.24 -22.63 -30.90
CA MET A 541 -3.23 -23.59 -30.42
C MET A 541 -3.82 -24.66 -29.53
N LEU A 542 -4.63 -24.27 -28.54
CA LEU A 542 -5.21 -25.20 -27.57
C LEU A 542 -6.08 -26.26 -28.28
N ARG A 543 -7.00 -25.82 -29.14
CA ARG A 543 -8.04 -26.68 -29.73
C ARG A 543 -7.52 -27.56 -30.87
N ILE A 544 -6.57 -27.07 -31.65
CA ILE A 544 -5.93 -27.90 -32.68
C ILE A 544 -5.02 -28.94 -32.03
N THR A 545 -4.26 -28.57 -30.99
CA THR A 545 -3.43 -29.55 -30.26
C THR A 545 -4.27 -30.63 -29.60
N ASP A 546 -5.40 -30.27 -28.97
CA ASP A 546 -6.35 -31.25 -28.42
C ASP A 546 -6.81 -32.22 -29.50
N ARG A 547 -7.25 -31.71 -30.66
CA ARG A 547 -7.69 -32.56 -31.77
C ARG A 547 -6.58 -33.48 -32.26
N LEU A 548 -5.36 -32.96 -32.42
CA LEU A 548 -4.20 -33.75 -32.85
C LEU A 548 -3.88 -34.87 -31.86
N PHE A 549 -3.98 -34.60 -30.56
CA PHE A 549 -3.75 -35.58 -29.51
C PHE A 549 -4.87 -36.62 -29.42
N GLU A 550 -6.14 -36.20 -29.51
CA GLU A 550 -7.30 -37.10 -29.60
C GLU A 550 -7.17 -38.08 -30.78
N LEU A 551 -6.79 -37.56 -31.94
CA LEU A 551 -6.59 -38.37 -33.15
C LEU A 551 -5.42 -39.34 -33.01
N PHE A 552 -4.34 -38.93 -32.35
CA PHE A 552 -3.22 -39.81 -32.01
C PHE A 552 -3.68 -40.96 -31.08
N LEU A 553 -4.46 -40.67 -30.03
CA LEU A 553 -5.00 -41.73 -29.17
C LEU A 553 -5.96 -42.66 -29.93
N SER A 554 -6.76 -42.11 -30.85
CA SER A 554 -7.63 -42.90 -31.72
C SER A 554 -6.83 -43.81 -32.67
N ASP A 555 -5.67 -43.35 -33.16
CA ASP A 555 -4.77 -44.18 -33.97
C ASP A 555 -4.26 -45.40 -33.19
N LEU A 556 -3.90 -45.22 -31.93
CA LEU A 556 -3.46 -46.32 -31.06
C LEU A 556 -4.60 -47.32 -30.80
N GLN A 557 -5.80 -46.81 -30.47
CA GLN A 557 -6.99 -47.63 -30.22
C GLN A 557 -7.44 -48.47 -31.42
N ARG A 558 -7.14 -48.04 -32.65
CA ARG A 558 -7.48 -48.80 -33.87
C ARG A 558 -6.50 -49.96 -34.13
N ASN A 559 -5.28 -49.87 -33.61
CA ASN A 559 -4.23 -50.88 -33.79
C ASN A 559 -4.10 -51.84 -32.58
N GLY A 560 -4.95 -51.66 -31.57
CA GLY A 560 -5.03 -52.49 -30.36
C GLY A 560 -5.82 -51.77 -29.26
N GLU A 561 -6.14 -52.46 -28.16
CA GLU A 561 -6.68 -51.77 -26.98
C GLU A 561 -5.63 -50.80 -26.42
N LEU A 562 -6.07 -49.66 -25.87
CA LEU A 562 -5.18 -48.77 -25.13
C LEU A 562 -4.84 -49.40 -23.76
N ASP A 563 -4.16 -50.54 -23.81
CA ASP A 563 -3.82 -51.36 -22.67
C ASP A 563 -2.82 -50.64 -21.73
N ASN A 564 -2.60 -51.23 -20.55
CA ASN A 564 -1.70 -50.66 -19.56
C ASN A 564 -0.29 -50.45 -20.11
N LYS A 565 0.18 -51.25 -21.07
CA LYS A 565 1.53 -51.14 -21.61
C LYS A 565 1.70 -49.88 -22.45
N ILE A 566 0.78 -49.62 -23.39
CA ILE A 566 0.81 -48.39 -24.20
C ILE A 566 0.63 -47.16 -23.32
N GLN A 567 -0.29 -47.23 -22.34
CA GLN A 567 -0.47 -46.14 -21.39
C GLN A 567 0.84 -45.82 -20.67
N GLN A 568 1.61 -46.82 -20.22
CA GLN A 568 2.92 -46.58 -19.61
C GLN A 568 3.93 -45.97 -20.58
N GLU A 569 3.98 -46.40 -21.85
CA GLU A 569 4.86 -45.79 -22.87
C GLU A 569 4.55 -44.29 -23.05
N ILE A 570 3.26 -43.92 -23.11
CA ILE A 570 2.83 -42.51 -23.17
C ILE A 570 3.22 -41.77 -21.88
N LEU A 571 3.00 -42.36 -20.70
CA LEU A 571 3.31 -41.72 -19.42
C LEU A 571 4.81 -41.47 -19.24
N VAL A 572 5.67 -42.41 -19.64
CA VAL A 572 7.13 -42.24 -19.65
C VAL A 572 7.52 -41.09 -20.57
N GLU A 573 6.91 -41.02 -21.75
CA GLU A 573 7.21 -39.97 -22.71
C GLU A 573 6.73 -38.58 -22.24
N MET A 574 5.53 -38.50 -21.66
CA MET A 574 5.01 -37.27 -21.03
C MET A 574 5.93 -36.80 -19.90
N LYS A 575 6.38 -37.73 -19.05
CA LYS A 575 7.34 -37.42 -17.97
C LYS A 575 8.67 -36.91 -18.54
N ARG A 576 9.18 -37.50 -19.63
CA ARG A 576 10.42 -37.08 -20.30
C ARG A 576 10.35 -35.63 -20.77
N ILE A 577 9.20 -35.20 -21.30
CA ILE A 577 8.99 -33.81 -21.75
C ILE A 577 8.56 -32.86 -20.62
N GLY A 578 8.49 -33.34 -19.37
CA GLY A 578 8.13 -32.54 -18.20
C GLY A 578 6.66 -32.13 -18.17
N VAL A 579 5.76 -33.04 -18.58
CA VAL A 579 4.30 -32.90 -18.53
C VAL A 579 3.73 -33.92 -17.53
N THR A 580 2.97 -33.44 -16.56
CA THR A 580 2.25 -34.30 -15.61
C THR A 580 0.98 -34.82 -16.29
N PHE A 581 0.90 -36.14 -16.47
CA PHE A 581 -0.19 -36.78 -17.21
C PHE A 581 -0.58 -38.10 -16.56
N GLN A 582 -1.87 -38.44 -16.58
CA GLN A 582 -2.43 -39.67 -16.02
C GLN A 582 -3.62 -40.15 -16.85
N PHE A 583 -3.88 -41.46 -16.78
CA PHE A 583 -5.09 -42.10 -17.29
C PHE A 583 -5.95 -42.59 -16.11
N TRP A 584 -7.26 -42.55 -16.25
CA TRP A 584 -8.19 -43.15 -15.30
C TRP A 584 -9.46 -43.61 -16.01
N THR A 585 -10.21 -44.52 -15.40
CA THR A 585 -11.53 -44.92 -15.91
C THR A 585 -12.60 -44.12 -15.18
N ASP A 586 -13.43 -43.41 -15.94
CA ASP A 586 -14.57 -42.70 -15.37
C ASP A 586 -15.58 -43.69 -14.75
N LYS A 587 -16.00 -43.41 -13.52
CA LYS A 587 -16.83 -44.33 -12.72
C LYS A 587 -18.24 -44.49 -13.30
N ASN A 588 -18.76 -43.46 -13.98
CA ASN A 588 -20.13 -43.44 -14.48
C ASN A 588 -20.23 -44.02 -15.89
N THR A 589 -19.34 -43.59 -16.77
CA THR A 589 -19.34 -43.93 -18.20
C THR A 589 -18.50 -45.15 -18.53
N LYS A 590 -17.65 -45.62 -17.60
CA LYS A 590 -16.62 -46.66 -17.81
C LYS A 590 -15.65 -46.34 -18.97
N LYS A 591 -15.60 -45.09 -19.43
CA LYS A 591 -14.69 -44.65 -20.49
C LYS A 591 -13.31 -44.36 -19.90
N LEU A 592 -12.27 -44.62 -20.69
CA LEU A 592 -10.91 -44.21 -20.34
C LEU A 592 -10.79 -42.69 -20.57
N CYS A 593 -10.45 -41.98 -19.50
CA CYS A 593 -10.20 -40.55 -19.44
C CYS A 593 -8.71 -40.29 -19.22
N ASN A 594 -8.29 -39.06 -19.50
CA ASN A 594 -6.91 -38.63 -19.34
C ASN A 594 -6.81 -37.16 -18.92
N THR A 595 -5.62 -36.78 -18.44
CA THR A 595 -5.40 -35.43 -17.92
C THR A 595 -5.61 -34.37 -19.00
N SER A 596 -6.48 -33.40 -18.73
CA SER A 596 -6.60 -32.20 -19.57
C SER A 596 -5.32 -31.37 -19.46
N LEU A 597 -4.69 -31.07 -20.60
CA LEU A 597 -3.42 -30.36 -20.65
C LEU A 597 -3.62 -28.84 -20.63
N MET A 598 -2.75 -28.13 -19.92
CA MET A 598 -2.71 -26.66 -19.93
C MET A 598 -1.88 -26.15 -21.12
N GLY A 599 -2.03 -24.87 -21.47
CA GLY A 599 -1.34 -24.25 -22.62
C GLY A 599 0.17 -24.53 -22.72
N PRO A 600 0.96 -24.30 -21.66
CA PRO A 600 2.39 -24.60 -21.67
C PRO A 600 2.71 -26.08 -21.93
N ASP A 601 1.89 -26.99 -21.39
CA ASP A 601 2.10 -28.44 -21.55
C ASP A 601 1.70 -28.91 -22.95
N LYS A 602 0.65 -28.31 -23.55
CA LYS A 602 0.30 -28.54 -24.97
C LYS A 602 1.44 -28.12 -25.91
N LEU A 603 2.12 -27.00 -25.63
CA LEU A 603 3.27 -26.58 -26.43
C LEU A 603 4.47 -27.53 -26.29
N LYS A 604 4.76 -28.02 -25.08
CA LYS A 604 5.78 -29.06 -24.87
C LYS A 604 5.43 -30.34 -25.62
N LEU A 605 4.17 -30.78 -25.53
CA LEU A 605 3.66 -31.94 -26.25
C LEU A 605 3.87 -31.78 -27.75
N LEU A 606 3.39 -30.67 -28.31
CA LEU A 606 3.45 -30.39 -29.74
C LEU A 606 4.90 -30.40 -30.25
N ARG A 607 5.82 -29.76 -29.54
CA ARG A 607 7.23 -29.61 -29.99
C ARG A 607 8.10 -30.82 -29.69
N ASN A 608 7.92 -31.46 -28.54
CA ASN A 608 8.93 -32.36 -27.98
C ASN A 608 8.51 -33.83 -27.91
N PHE A 609 7.23 -34.16 -28.10
CA PHE A 609 6.78 -35.56 -28.02
C PHE A 609 7.39 -36.41 -29.13
N ASN A 610 8.06 -37.49 -28.75
CA ASN A 610 8.76 -38.38 -29.66
C ASN A 610 7.95 -39.65 -29.91
N PHE A 611 7.24 -39.68 -31.04
CA PHE A 611 6.45 -40.86 -31.45
C PHE A 611 7.26 -42.14 -31.59
N LYS A 612 8.60 -42.06 -31.78
CA LYS A 612 9.47 -43.24 -31.86
C LYS A 612 9.57 -44.01 -30.54
N ASN A 613 9.20 -43.38 -29.43
CA ASN A 613 9.19 -44.01 -28.11
C ASN A 613 7.92 -44.86 -27.88
N ILE A 614 6.94 -44.79 -28.79
CA ILE A 614 5.76 -45.65 -28.78
C ILE A 614 6.05 -46.90 -29.62
N SER A 615 5.69 -48.06 -29.11
CA SER A 615 5.95 -49.34 -29.75
C SER A 615 5.38 -49.43 -31.17
N ILE A 616 6.21 -49.90 -32.10
CA ILE A 616 5.86 -50.08 -33.52
C ILE A 616 4.69 -51.04 -33.74
N ARG A 617 4.38 -51.88 -32.74
CA ARG A 617 3.20 -52.77 -32.73
C ARG A 617 1.90 -51.96 -32.85
N TYR A 618 1.83 -50.83 -32.15
CA TYR A 618 0.64 -49.99 -32.09
C TYR A 618 0.74 -48.76 -32.99
N LEU A 619 1.96 -48.29 -33.25
CA LEU A 619 2.21 -47.13 -34.09
C LEU A 619 3.36 -47.40 -35.06
N PRO A 620 3.10 -47.87 -36.28
CA PRO A 620 4.14 -48.19 -37.26
C PRO A 620 5.06 -47.00 -37.54
N THR A 621 6.34 -47.27 -37.85
CA THR A 621 7.36 -46.22 -38.07
C THR A 621 6.96 -45.19 -39.12
N VAL A 622 6.29 -45.62 -40.21
CA VAL A 622 5.76 -44.70 -41.23
C VAL A 622 4.76 -43.72 -40.60
N ARG A 623 3.86 -44.20 -39.74
CA ARG A 623 2.87 -43.38 -39.04
C ARG A 623 3.53 -42.45 -38.02
N GLN A 624 4.53 -42.92 -37.28
CA GLN A 624 5.31 -42.09 -36.35
C GLN A 624 5.93 -40.88 -37.08
N ASN A 625 6.55 -41.11 -38.24
CA ASN A 625 7.15 -40.05 -39.04
C ASN A 625 6.08 -39.09 -39.61
N GLN A 626 4.94 -39.62 -40.05
CA GLN A 626 3.81 -38.82 -40.51
C GLN A 626 3.26 -37.89 -39.42
N LEU A 627 3.02 -38.42 -38.22
CA LEU A 627 2.55 -37.63 -37.08
C LEU A 627 3.58 -36.58 -36.66
N ARG A 628 4.87 -36.93 -36.64
CA ARG A 628 5.93 -35.97 -36.33
C ARG A 628 5.97 -34.82 -37.34
N LYS A 629 5.84 -35.11 -38.64
CA LYS A 629 5.76 -34.09 -39.70
C LYS A 629 4.52 -33.20 -39.51
N LEU A 630 3.36 -33.80 -39.25
CA LEU A 630 2.11 -33.07 -39.05
C LEU A 630 2.18 -32.11 -37.86
N TRP A 631 2.68 -32.59 -36.72
CA TRP A 631 2.79 -31.79 -35.50
C TRP A 631 3.87 -30.71 -35.62
N ASN A 632 4.99 -30.98 -36.31
CA ASN A 632 5.98 -29.95 -36.63
C ASN A 632 5.39 -28.85 -37.50
N GLY A 633 4.66 -29.22 -38.57
CA GLY A 633 4.04 -28.22 -39.45
C GLY A 633 3.06 -27.31 -38.70
N PHE A 634 2.29 -27.86 -37.75
CA PHE A 634 1.42 -27.01 -36.91
C PHE A 634 2.22 -26.14 -35.92
N ALA A 635 3.29 -26.68 -35.32
CA ALA A 635 4.16 -25.91 -34.43
C ALA A 635 4.81 -24.73 -35.17
N GLU A 636 5.30 -24.96 -36.39
CA GLU A 636 5.87 -23.93 -37.26
C GLU A 636 4.83 -22.87 -37.62
N LEU A 637 3.60 -23.25 -37.97
CA LEU A 637 2.50 -22.31 -38.20
C LEU A 637 2.20 -21.48 -36.96
N TYR A 638 2.22 -22.07 -35.76
CA TYR A 638 1.99 -21.32 -34.53
C TYR A 638 3.14 -20.36 -34.20
N ASP A 639 4.39 -20.76 -34.45
CA ASP A 639 5.56 -19.89 -34.29
C ASP A 639 5.53 -18.71 -35.27
N ASP A 640 5.05 -18.97 -36.49
CA ASP A 640 4.82 -17.98 -37.54
C ASP A 640 3.80 -16.89 -37.10
N LEU A 641 2.78 -17.22 -36.29
CA LEU A 641 1.83 -16.22 -35.74
C LEU A 641 2.51 -15.18 -34.82
N HIS A 642 3.63 -15.56 -34.20
CA HIS A 642 4.38 -14.69 -33.30
C HIS A 642 5.38 -13.79 -34.06
N GLN A 643 5.55 -13.99 -35.36
CA GLN A 643 6.48 -13.21 -36.17
C GLN A 643 5.83 -11.90 -36.64
N LYS A 644 6.44 -10.76 -36.30
CA LYS A 644 5.92 -9.42 -36.68
C LYS A 644 5.88 -9.14 -38.20
N LYS A 645 6.61 -9.90 -39.02
CA LYS A 645 6.81 -9.61 -40.45
C LYS A 645 6.28 -10.67 -41.39
N ILE A 646 5.53 -11.66 -40.90
CA ILE A 646 4.98 -12.67 -41.79
C ILE A 646 3.90 -12.05 -42.68
N SER A 647 3.94 -12.35 -43.98
CA SER A 647 2.82 -12.02 -44.87
C SER A 647 1.76 -13.10 -44.78
N GLY A 648 0.49 -12.69 -44.79
CA GLY A 648 -0.64 -13.60 -44.86
C GLY A 648 -0.58 -14.49 -46.10
N SER A 649 -0.05 -14.02 -47.23
CA SER A 649 0.16 -14.86 -48.42
C SER A 649 1.10 -16.06 -48.16
N SER A 650 2.24 -15.79 -47.52
CA SER A 650 3.21 -16.82 -47.13
C SER A 650 2.63 -17.76 -46.07
N PHE A 651 1.91 -17.21 -45.09
CA PHE A 651 1.23 -17.99 -44.06
C PHE A 651 0.18 -18.93 -44.67
N LYS A 652 -0.69 -18.39 -45.55
CA LYS A 652 -1.75 -19.12 -46.24
C LYS A 652 -1.20 -20.33 -46.99
N LYS A 653 -0.10 -20.15 -47.71
CA LYS A 653 0.56 -21.24 -48.43
C LYS A 653 0.95 -22.38 -47.49
N LYS A 654 1.66 -22.06 -46.39
CA LYS A 654 2.05 -23.07 -45.39
C LYS A 654 0.84 -23.74 -44.73
N ALA A 655 -0.21 -22.96 -44.41
CA ALA A 655 -1.41 -23.47 -43.76
C ALA A 655 -2.21 -24.40 -44.67
N ILE A 656 -2.34 -24.06 -45.95
CA ILE A 656 -2.93 -24.92 -46.99
C ILE A 656 -2.12 -26.21 -47.13
N GLU A 657 -0.80 -26.13 -47.28
CA GLU A 657 0.07 -27.30 -47.39
C GLU A 657 -0.05 -28.22 -46.16
N TRP A 658 -0.15 -27.64 -44.97
CA TRP A 658 -0.36 -28.38 -43.73
C TRP A 658 -1.72 -29.06 -43.67
N LEU A 659 -2.81 -28.36 -44.03
CA LEU A 659 -4.16 -28.91 -44.01
C LEU A 659 -4.36 -29.99 -45.10
N GLU A 660 -3.80 -29.79 -46.30
CA GLU A 660 -3.73 -30.82 -47.34
C GLU A 660 -2.98 -32.06 -46.85
N TYR A 661 -1.86 -31.88 -46.14
CA TYR A 661 -1.14 -32.99 -45.54
C TYR A 661 -1.96 -33.71 -44.46
N PHE A 662 -2.67 -32.97 -43.59
CA PHE A 662 -3.61 -33.54 -42.63
C PHE A 662 -4.69 -34.39 -43.30
N LEU A 663 -5.17 -33.94 -44.46
CA LEU A 663 -6.24 -34.59 -45.24
C LEU A 663 -5.75 -35.68 -46.20
N THR A 664 -4.47 -36.07 -46.14
CA THR A 664 -3.91 -37.10 -47.03
C THR A 664 -4.84 -38.32 -47.09
N PRO A 665 -5.43 -38.63 -48.26
CA PRO A 665 -6.45 -39.67 -48.36
C PRO A 665 -5.83 -41.06 -48.25
N SER A 666 -6.66 -42.03 -47.89
CA SER A 666 -6.26 -43.44 -47.96
C SER A 666 -6.26 -43.90 -49.41
N GLN A 667 -5.27 -44.72 -49.77
CA GLN A 667 -5.09 -45.25 -51.12
C GLN A 667 -5.37 -46.75 -51.16
N GLY A 668 -5.83 -47.23 -52.31
CA GLY A 668 -6.12 -48.65 -52.55
C GLY A 668 -7.44 -49.14 -51.97
N ARG A 669 -7.78 -50.41 -52.27
CA ARG A 669 -9.04 -51.03 -51.82
C ARG A 669 -8.86 -51.70 -50.45
N PRO A 670 -9.85 -51.61 -49.54
CA PRO A 670 -9.86 -52.39 -48.30
C PRO A 670 -9.57 -53.87 -48.59
N ASN A 671 -8.73 -54.51 -47.76
CA ASN A 671 -8.34 -55.93 -47.85
C ASN A 671 -7.49 -56.34 -49.09
N LYS A 672 -6.95 -55.39 -49.87
CA LYS A 672 -5.95 -55.66 -50.93
C LYS A 672 -4.67 -54.87 -50.71
N ASN A 673 -4.61 -53.65 -51.27
CA ASN A 673 -3.42 -52.78 -51.27
C ASN A 673 -3.73 -51.47 -50.53
N PHE A 674 -4.34 -51.57 -49.35
CA PHE A 674 -4.80 -50.40 -48.61
C PHE A 674 -3.64 -49.71 -47.88
N VAL A 675 -3.30 -48.50 -48.31
CA VAL A 675 -2.38 -47.60 -47.59
C VAL A 675 -3.21 -46.53 -46.91
N ARG A 676 -3.21 -46.55 -45.58
CA ARG A 676 -4.00 -45.61 -44.80
C ARG A 676 -3.45 -44.19 -44.93
N GLY A 677 -4.35 -43.24 -45.22
CA GLY A 677 -4.10 -41.80 -45.21
C GLY A 677 -3.95 -41.24 -43.79
N LEU A 678 -3.85 -39.92 -43.63
CA LEU A 678 -3.77 -39.29 -42.31
C LEU A 678 -5.13 -39.25 -41.61
N TYR A 679 -5.94 -38.25 -41.93
CA TYR A 679 -7.22 -37.96 -41.30
C TYR A 679 -8.24 -37.49 -42.33
N ARG A 680 -9.53 -37.47 -41.95
CA ARG A 680 -10.65 -37.18 -42.85
C ARG A 680 -11.12 -35.75 -42.70
N ALA A 681 -11.87 -35.26 -43.68
CA ALA A 681 -12.57 -33.97 -43.62
C ALA A 681 -13.43 -33.81 -42.35
N THR A 682 -14.06 -34.88 -41.89
CA THR A 682 -14.86 -34.89 -40.66
C THR A 682 -14.05 -34.64 -39.38
N ASP A 683 -12.74 -34.86 -39.45
CA ASP A 683 -11.82 -34.66 -38.33
C ASP A 683 -11.29 -33.20 -38.28
N CYS A 684 -11.58 -32.38 -39.32
CA CYS A 684 -11.24 -30.95 -39.37
C CYS A 684 -12.11 -30.14 -38.42
N THR A 685 -11.48 -29.33 -37.58
CA THR A 685 -12.18 -28.43 -36.64
C THR A 685 -12.43 -27.05 -37.25
N PRO A 686 -13.39 -26.28 -36.69
CA PRO A 686 -13.54 -24.86 -37.01
C PRO A 686 -12.24 -24.05 -36.90
N TYR A 687 -11.40 -24.35 -35.91
CA TYR A 687 -10.11 -23.67 -35.74
C TYR A 687 -9.11 -24.00 -36.85
N MET A 688 -9.12 -25.22 -37.40
CA MET A 688 -8.27 -25.56 -38.56
C MET A 688 -8.72 -24.80 -39.82
N HIS A 689 -10.02 -24.63 -40.00
CA HIS A 689 -10.57 -23.78 -41.07
C HIS A 689 -10.11 -22.33 -40.90
N VAL A 690 -10.27 -21.77 -39.70
CA VAL A 690 -9.90 -20.36 -39.41
C VAL A 690 -8.40 -20.14 -39.55
N LEU A 691 -7.56 -21.08 -39.08
CA LEU A 691 -6.12 -21.06 -39.28
C LEU A 691 -5.74 -20.99 -40.75
N THR A 692 -6.44 -21.74 -41.61
CA THR A 692 -6.08 -21.86 -43.03
C THR A 692 -6.57 -20.69 -43.85
N TYR A 693 -7.76 -20.18 -43.56
CA TYR A 693 -8.47 -19.25 -44.45
C TYR A 693 -8.53 -17.82 -43.90
N HIS A 694 -8.79 -17.64 -42.60
CA HIS A 694 -9.05 -16.31 -42.03
C HIS A 694 -7.87 -15.68 -41.30
N ILE A 695 -7.02 -16.48 -40.65
CA ILE A 695 -5.77 -15.98 -40.06
C ILE A 695 -4.88 -15.26 -41.09
N PRO A 696 -4.67 -15.79 -42.31
CA PRO A 696 -3.99 -15.04 -43.38
C PRO A 696 -4.58 -13.67 -43.66
N GLU A 697 -5.92 -13.57 -43.70
CA GLU A 697 -6.62 -12.31 -43.94
C GLU A 697 -6.39 -11.35 -42.78
N PHE A 698 -6.49 -11.81 -41.53
CA PHE A 698 -6.21 -10.99 -40.35
C PHE A 698 -4.77 -10.49 -40.30
N ILE A 699 -3.79 -11.31 -40.70
CA ILE A 699 -2.38 -10.90 -40.79
C ILE A 699 -2.21 -9.75 -41.81
N GLU A 700 -2.95 -9.78 -42.91
CA GLU A 700 -2.88 -8.73 -43.94
C GLU A 700 -3.63 -7.46 -43.53
N ILE A 701 -4.85 -7.61 -42.99
CA ILE A 701 -5.72 -6.50 -42.56
C ILE A 701 -5.09 -5.75 -41.38
N HIS A 702 -4.55 -6.48 -40.39
CA HIS A 702 -4.02 -5.95 -39.14
C HIS A 702 -2.49 -6.00 -39.07
N ARG A 703 -1.81 -5.87 -40.22
CA ARG A 703 -0.35 -6.01 -40.33
C ARG A 703 0.42 -5.07 -39.41
N ASP A 704 -0.09 -3.85 -39.22
CA ASP A 704 0.51 -2.81 -38.39
C ASP A 704 0.47 -3.13 -36.90
N LEU A 705 -0.55 -3.87 -36.45
CA LEU A 705 -0.71 -4.33 -35.07
C LEU A 705 -0.03 -5.69 -34.84
N GLY A 706 -0.13 -6.58 -35.82
CA GLY A 706 0.23 -8.00 -35.71
C GLY A 706 -0.82 -8.80 -34.94
N LEU A 707 -0.93 -10.11 -35.25
CA LEU A 707 -1.99 -10.95 -34.69
C LEU A 707 -1.91 -11.11 -33.17
N MET A 708 -0.69 -11.07 -32.61
CA MET A 708 -0.47 -11.15 -31.15
C MET A 708 -1.13 -10.03 -30.36
N ALA A 709 -1.49 -8.90 -31.00
CA ALA A 709 -2.25 -7.85 -30.35
C ALA A 709 -3.68 -8.28 -29.96
N PHE A 710 -4.19 -9.35 -30.58
CA PHE A 710 -5.51 -9.90 -30.36
C PHE A 710 -5.52 -11.12 -29.43
N SER A 711 -4.38 -11.45 -28.83
CA SER A 711 -4.26 -12.54 -27.85
C SER A 711 -5.12 -12.34 -26.61
N CYS A 712 -5.82 -13.39 -26.20
CA CYS A 712 -6.61 -13.45 -24.97
C CYS A 712 -5.83 -14.02 -23.78
N SER A 713 -4.56 -14.41 -23.96
CA SER A 713 -3.71 -15.00 -22.91
C SER A 713 -3.60 -14.15 -21.63
N ALA A 714 -3.45 -12.83 -21.78
CA ALA A 714 -3.36 -11.93 -20.64
C ALA A 714 -4.73 -11.69 -19.96
N LEU A 715 -5.84 -11.80 -20.70
CA LEU A 715 -7.19 -11.79 -20.13
C LEU A 715 -7.43 -13.05 -19.29
N GLU A 716 -7.10 -14.24 -19.80
CA GLU A 716 -7.21 -15.49 -19.03
C GLU A 716 -6.40 -15.42 -17.74
N LYS A 717 -5.17 -14.89 -17.83
CA LYS A 717 -4.31 -14.70 -16.65
C LYS A 717 -4.93 -13.71 -15.65
N LYS A 718 -5.53 -12.62 -16.14
CA LYS A 718 -6.25 -11.65 -15.28
C LYS A 718 -7.42 -12.31 -14.58
N ASN A 719 -8.25 -13.05 -15.31
CA ASN A 719 -9.40 -13.76 -14.77
C ASN A 719 -8.95 -14.78 -13.71
N HIS A 720 -7.93 -15.59 -14.00
CA HIS A 720 -7.34 -16.52 -13.05
C HIS A 720 -6.82 -15.83 -11.78
N ILE A 721 -6.08 -14.71 -11.92
CA ILE A 721 -5.59 -13.94 -10.78
C ILE A 721 -6.74 -13.42 -9.92
N GLN A 722 -7.81 -12.89 -10.51
CA GLN A 722 -8.96 -12.38 -9.76
C GLN A 722 -9.68 -13.51 -9.01
N VAL A 723 -9.94 -14.64 -9.67
CA VAL A 723 -10.54 -15.83 -9.06
C VAL A 723 -9.71 -16.30 -7.85
N CYS A 724 -8.40 -16.46 -8.03
CA CYS A 724 -7.50 -16.87 -6.95
C CYS A 724 -7.44 -15.87 -5.79
N ARG A 725 -7.52 -14.56 -6.08
CA ARG A 725 -7.35 -13.51 -5.06
C ARG A 725 -8.60 -13.21 -4.25
N TYR A 726 -9.77 -13.27 -4.86
CA TYR A 726 -11.01 -12.80 -4.23
C TYR A 726 -11.94 -13.94 -3.86
N PHE A 727 -11.74 -15.11 -4.46
CA PHE A 727 -12.61 -16.24 -4.26
C PHE A 727 -11.88 -17.48 -3.70
N GLN A 728 -10.54 -17.59 -3.82
CA GLN A 728 -9.78 -18.67 -3.14
C GLN A 728 -9.03 -18.21 -1.87
N ASN A 729 -8.62 -16.94 -1.79
CA ASN A 729 -7.83 -16.40 -0.67
C ASN A 729 -8.57 -15.27 0.06
N THR A 730 -9.28 -15.62 1.14
CA THR A 730 -9.79 -14.74 2.22
C THR A 730 -10.76 -13.59 1.85
N LEU A 731 -11.84 -13.51 2.63
CA LEU A 731 -12.68 -12.32 2.83
C LEU A 731 -11.82 -11.18 3.41
N LYS A 732 -11.36 -10.26 2.55
CA LYS A 732 -10.37 -9.21 2.88
C LYS A 732 -10.83 -8.22 3.96
N ASP A 733 -12.13 -8.22 4.28
CA ASP A 733 -12.71 -7.30 5.27
C ASP A 733 -12.93 -7.89 6.67
N GLY A 734 -12.66 -9.18 6.89
CA GLY A 734 -12.84 -9.82 8.20
C GLY A 734 -14.32 -9.87 8.58
N GLY A 735 -14.94 -11.05 8.46
CA GLY A 735 -16.37 -11.30 8.66
C GLY A 735 -17.03 -10.52 9.80
N HIS A 736 -17.58 -9.35 9.48
CA HIS A 736 -18.69 -8.77 10.22
C HIS A 736 -19.95 -8.95 9.37
N ASP A 737 -20.88 -9.78 9.86
CA ASP A 737 -22.12 -10.19 9.19
C ASP A 737 -23.03 -9.03 8.73
N ARG A 738 -22.76 -7.79 9.16
CA ARG A 738 -23.62 -6.63 8.86
C ARG A 738 -23.14 -5.74 7.71
N SER A 739 -21.99 -6.04 7.07
CA SER A 739 -21.47 -5.23 5.95
C SER A 739 -20.64 -6.03 4.92
N ARG A 740 -21.00 -7.27 4.61
CA ARG A 740 -20.30 -8.04 3.55
C ARG A 740 -20.50 -7.35 2.20
N LYS A 741 -19.43 -6.77 1.68
CA LYS A 741 -19.35 -6.22 0.33
C LYS A 741 -19.24 -7.37 -0.67
N SER A 742 -19.83 -7.23 -1.86
CA SER A 742 -19.70 -8.28 -2.88
C SER A 742 -18.27 -8.35 -3.40
N ALA A 743 -17.78 -9.56 -3.68
CA ALA A 743 -16.44 -9.78 -4.25
C ALA A 743 -16.23 -9.00 -5.57
N ILE A 744 -17.30 -8.86 -6.38
CA ILE A 744 -17.31 -8.06 -7.61
C ILE A 744 -16.97 -6.60 -7.32
N LEU A 745 -17.61 -5.98 -6.32
CA LEU A 745 -17.32 -4.60 -5.94
C LEU A 745 -15.89 -4.44 -5.41
N GLU A 746 -15.41 -5.38 -4.60
CA GLU A 746 -14.03 -5.35 -4.10
C GLU A 746 -13.00 -5.43 -5.25
N ILE A 747 -13.25 -6.28 -6.25
CA ILE A 747 -12.43 -6.38 -7.46
C ILE A 747 -12.40 -5.05 -8.20
N LEU A 748 -13.57 -4.48 -8.52
CA LEU A 748 -13.65 -3.25 -9.30
C LEU A 748 -13.05 -2.05 -8.57
N GLU A 749 -13.22 -1.95 -7.25
CA GLU A 749 -12.55 -0.93 -6.45
C GLU A 749 -11.03 -1.09 -6.44
N HIS A 750 -10.55 -2.33 -6.31
CA HIS A 750 -9.12 -2.59 -6.41
C HIS A 750 -8.57 -2.18 -7.78
N GLU A 751 -9.28 -2.48 -8.87
CA GLU A 751 -8.89 -2.03 -10.20
C GLU A 751 -8.88 -0.51 -10.34
N ASN A 752 -9.86 0.19 -9.78
CA ASN A 752 -9.87 1.64 -9.71
C ASN A 752 -8.66 2.19 -8.93
N ARG A 753 -8.27 1.56 -7.82
CA ARG A 753 -7.05 1.93 -7.10
C ARG A 753 -5.79 1.67 -7.94
N GLN A 754 -5.73 0.57 -8.70
CA GLN A 754 -4.61 0.31 -9.62
C GLN A 754 -4.49 1.38 -10.70
N LEU A 755 -5.62 1.85 -11.26
CA LEU A 755 -5.64 2.98 -12.20
C LEU A 755 -5.00 4.21 -11.54
N PHE A 756 -5.44 4.57 -10.33
CA PHE A 756 -4.88 5.71 -9.59
C PHE A 756 -3.38 5.56 -9.35
N TYR A 757 -2.92 4.40 -8.87
CA TYR A 757 -1.51 4.15 -8.61
C TYR A 757 -0.63 4.28 -9.84
N TRP A 758 -1.19 3.98 -11.02
CA TRP A 758 -0.50 4.11 -12.28
C TRP A 758 -0.43 5.58 -12.71
N GLN A 759 -1.54 6.31 -12.72
CA GLN A 759 -1.59 7.72 -13.14
C GLN A 759 -0.83 8.66 -12.20
N ALA A 760 -0.92 8.44 -10.89
CA ALA A 760 -0.22 9.24 -9.88
C ALA A 760 1.25 8.82 -9.68
N ASN A 761 1.74 7.83 -10.44
CA ASN A 761 3.10 7.27 -10.33
C ASN A 761 3.54 6.95 -8.89
N ILE A 762 2.62 6.38 -8.09
CA ILE A 762 2.88 6.10 -6.68
C ILE A 762 4.03 5.08 -6.56
N PRO A 763 5.11 5.35 -5.79
CA PRO A 763 6.24 4.45 -5.72
C PRO A 763 5.86 3.12 -5.02
N SER A 764 6.52 2.03 -5.41
CA SER A 764 6.35 0.73 -4.74
C SER A 764 7.20 0.57 -3.47
N TYR A 765 8.14 1.49 -3.24
CA TYR A 765 9.00 1.50 -2.07
C TYR A 765 9.43 2.94 -1.77
N ILE A 766 9.71 3.20 -0.50
CA ILE A 766 10.31 4.46 -0.06
C ILE A 766 11.75 4.16 0.36
N LYS A 767 12.67 5.07 0.03
CA LYS A 767 14.08 4.92 0.34
C LYS A 767 14.24 4.79 1.87
N LYS A 768 14.81 3.68 2.34
CA LYS A 768 15.12 3.48 3.76
C LYS A 768 16.27 4.38 4.17
N ALA A 769 16.27 4.80 5.44
CA ALA A 769 17.42 5.49 6.03
C ALA A 769 18.62 4.54 6.08
N THR A 770 19.80 5.06 5.74
CA THR A 770 21.07 4.34 5.96
C THR A 770 21.32 4.27 7.47
N GLN A 771 21.51 3.05 8.00
CA GLN A 771 21.76 2.83 9.41
C GLN A 771 23.25 2.68 9.67
N TYR A 772 23.79 3.49 10.57
CA TYR A 772 25.14 3.35 11.10
C TYR A 772 25.03 3.04 12.58
N ARG A 773 25.82 2.07 13.06
CA ARG A 773 25.93 1.74 14.48
C ARG A 773 27.27 2.28 14.97
N LEU A 774 27.24 3.19 15.93
CA LEU A 774 28.40 3.39 16.80
C LEU A 774 28.38 2.26 17.82
N GLU A 775 29.41 1.41 17.80
CA GLU A 775 29.66 0.42 18.84
C GLU A 775 30.41 1.02 20.02
#